data_AF-A0A370TI81-F1
#
_entry.id   AF-A0A370TI81-F1
#
_cell.length_a   1.000
_cell.length_b   1.000
_cell.length_c   1.000
_cell.angle_alpha   90.00
_cell.angle_beta   90.00
_cell.angle_gamma   90.00
#
_symmetry.space_group_name_H-M   'P 1'
#
loop_
_entity.id
_entity.type
_entity.pdbx_description
1 polymer ?
#
loop_
_entity_poly.entity_id
_entity_poly.type
_entity_poly.pdbx_seq_one_letter_code
_entity_poly.pdbx_strand_id
1 'polypeptide(L)'
;MPLPKLSPLQSRLAASLIASVMLLLLYFTFSFPHFAYAADVDSIQPEDHNHERLLGGPVLDVDLESLELGDISYQSEFVGVDRGIIGRTPTADDPTGLTNNDPVTINIELGRTVSYVFTNVSLYGEKSKTEPFLPVPRYPRRSLVDGEEEPEDVDEDEEGFASNKLALRQSSTGGNRTLYVSVTACGQPKPVQNTTTSPPPQLQLYISQTSDNKNPGPGKSPQVMVELVEGYGMYEMNATGDVFIGVYGKNDTAYTGPWSAQIAASIDAPFHYYHNISDPNLLLVDSDSSSAFLVADNPMKFDSYRNFDKWSKISPPYVLFASNAQDQAIQGLRHSYCGLANSPGTIAPDRPGQTNNQVQFWWDKEMTNPLPRQKFYVSQLSGATKYNAILAVRGNSTSAEPGVVGGGGQVFRQTDFSTLSESNCALVSNLTLCNQISYSVPANPTLFPNTSALAAFYENYTTTYWKFFQNAMSMVPCETTPSAQYSLATDCTRCEAAYKEWFCAVSVPRCKGFSATSSWLQPRAMGQPFPDGTFLDAEQLAVAGQSKSLNNSRNPTIDAMIKPGPYKEVLPCDRLCYNVVQNCPASLGFNCPLPGDIGFATSYFDTSQQVVVLDPNSTQTQMRCNYPGSIVGLGAGGRALPPQGLAVLLLVVLGLMFV
;
A
#
# COMPACT_ATOMS: atom_id res chain seq x y z
N MET A 1 -46.51 -47.69 0.09
CA MET A 1 -46.80 -48.34 1.38
C MET A 1 -47.79 -47.47 2.13
N PRO A 2 -48.92 -47.99 2.64
CA PRO A 2 -49.89 -47.17 3.35
C PRO A 2 -49.39 -46.84 4.76
N LEU A 3 -49.37 -45.53 5.09
CA LEU A 3 -49.01 -45.02 6.42
C LEU A 3 -49.94 -45.63 7.50
N PRO A 4 -49.40 -46.09 8.64
CA PRO A 4 -50.21 -46.67 9.72
C PRO A 4 -51.13 -45.60 10.30
N LYS A 5 -52.44 -45.89 10.37
CA LYS A 5 -53.43 -45.03 11.04
C LYS A 5 -53.16 -45.05 12.55
N LEU A 6 -52.51 -44.00 13.04
CA LEU A 6 -52.33 -43.76 14.47
C LEU A 6 -53.69 -43.51 15.14
N SER A 7 -53.90 -44.10 16.31
CA SER A 7 -55.09 -43.84 17.11
C SER A 7 -55.13 -42.37 17.57
N PRO A 8 -56.30 -41.76 17.80
CA PRO A 8 -56.41 -40.35 18.18
C PRO A 8 -55.64 -39.99 19.47
N LEU A 9 -55.41 -40.96 20.35
CA LEU A 9 -54.57 -40.80 21.55
C LEU A 9 -53.07 -40.71 21.22
N GLN A 10 -52.58 -41.52 20.27
CA GLN A 10 -51.19 -41.48 19.82
C GLN A 10 -50.88 -40.22 19.00
N SER A 11 -51.86 -39.73 18.22
CA SER A 11 -51.74 -38.47 17.48
C SER A 11 -51.60 -37.26 18.43
N ARG A 12 -52.32 -37.26 19.56
CA ARG A 12 -52.23 -36.20 20.56
C ARG A 12 -50.89 -36.19 21.30
N LEU A 13 -50.36 -37.37 21.63
CA LEU A 13 -49.04 -37.50 22.25
C LEU A 13 -47.91 -37.04 21.30
N ALA A 14 -48.00 -37.42 20.02
CA ALA A 14 -47.02 -37.00 19.01
C ALA A 14 -47.06 -35.48 18.80
N ALA A 15 -48.26 -34.89 18.72
CA ALA A 15 -48.40 -33.44 18.58
C ALA A 15 -47.85 -32.67 19.81
N SER A 16 -48.09 -33.16 21.03
CA SER A 16 -47.54 -32.51 22.23
C SER A 16 -46.01 -32.63 22.31
N LEU A 17 -45.46 -33.77 21.93
CA LEU A 17 -44.02 -34.00 21.97
C LEU A 17 -43.28 -33.12 20.94
N ILE A 18 -43.82 -32.98 19.73
CA ILE A 18 -43.27 -32.08 18.71
C ILE A 18 -43.32 -30.63 19.16
N ALA A 19 -44.43 -30.19 19.77
CA ALA A 19 -44.55 -28.85 20.31
C ALA A 19 -43.53 -28.57 21.42
N SER A 20 -43.31 -29.53 22.33
CA SER A 20 -42.30 -29.41 23.39
C SER A 20 -40.87 -29.36 22.83
N VAL A 21 -40.54 -30.16 21.82
CA VAL A 21 -39.20 -30.17 21.19
C VAL A 21 -38.93 -28.84 20.45
N MET A 22 -39.93 -28.28 19.76
CA MET A 22 -39.82 -26.97 19.12
C MET A 22 -39.60 -25.84 20.13
N LEU A 23 -40.27 -25.89 21.29
CA LEU A 23 -40.09 -24.93 22.37
C LEU A 23 -38.69 -25.02 22.99
N LEU A 24 -38.17 -26.24 23.13
CA LEU A 24 -36.82 -26.51 23.62
C LEU A 24 -35.74 -26.00 22.66
N LEU A 25 -35.97 -26.15 21.34
CA LEU A 25 -35.11 -25.58 20.30
C LEU A 25 -35.12 -24.05 20.33
N LEU A 26 -36.29 -23.42 20.42
CA LEU A 26 -36.40 -21.96 20.56
C LEU A 26 -35.69 -21.46 21.83
N TYR A 27 -35.87 -22.17 22.95
CA TYR A 27 -35.18 -21.86 24.19
C TYR A 27 -33.65 -21.92 24.02
N PHE A 28 -33.12 -22.97 23.41
CA PHE A 28 -31.68 -23.04 23.14
C PHE A 28 -31.21 -21.94 22.18
N THR A 29 -31.96 -21.61 21.13
CA THR A 29 -31.56 -20.53 20.20
C THR A 29 -31.50 -19.15 20.84
N PHE A 30 -32.34 -18.86 21.84
CA PHE A 30 -32.32 -17.57 22.55
C PHE A 30 -31.44 -17.57 23.81
N SER A 31 -31.05 -18.74 24.34
CA SER A 31 -30.30 -18.86 25.59
C SER A 31 -28.78 -19.02 25.42
N PHE A 32 -28.24 -19.04 24.19
CA PHE A 32 -26.79 -18.97 23.97
C PHE A 32 -26.32 -17.50 24.00
N PRO A 33 -25.63 -17.05 25.05
CA PRO A 33 -25.15 -15.68 25.17
C PRO A 33 -23.74 -15.62 24.57
N HIS A 34 -23.65 -15.51 23.26
CA HIS A 34 -22.36 -15.27 22.59
C HIS A 34 -22.44 -14.11 21.60
N PHE A 35 -23.09 -13.00 21.99
CA PHE A 35 -22.89 -11.69 21.37
C PHE A 35 -23.21 -10.57 22.37
N ALA A 36 -22.29 -10.32 23.30
CA ALA A 36 -22.06 -9.04 23.99
C ALA A 36 -20.97 -9.26 25.05
N TYR A 37 -19.70 -9.02 24.70
CA TYR A 37 -18.65 -8.83 25.69
C TYR A 37 -18.60 -7.33 25.97
N ALA A 38 -19.34 -6.88 26.97
CA ALA A 38 -19.15 -5.58 27.58
C ALA A 38 -18.28 -5.83 28.83
N ALA A 39 -17.05 -5.34 28.81
CA ALA A 39 -16.21 -5.31 29.99
C ALA A 39 -16.71 -4.16 30.88
N ASP A 40 -17.56 -4.48 31.86
CA ASP A 40 -17.78 -3.62 33.02
C ASP A 40 -16.80 -4.05 34.11
N VAL A 41 -15.92 -3.15 34.56
CA VAL A 41 -15.27 -3.24 35.86
C VAL A 41 -15.26 -1.88 36.54
N ASP A 42 -16.16 -1.81 37.53
CA ASP A 42 -16.18 -1.09 38.80
C ASP A 42 -15.45 0.24 39.00
N SER A 43 -16.27 1.25 39.31
CA SER A 43 -15.95 2.33 40.24
C SER A 43 -15.96 1.82 41.68
N ILE A 44 -14.97 2.17 42.51
CA ILE A 44 -15.10 2.59 43.92
C ILE A 44 -13.80 3.32 44.34
N GLN A 45 -13.97 4.30 45.22
CA GLN A 45 -13.12 5.41 45.67
C GLN A 45 -11.69 5.13 46.19
N PRO A 46 -10.84 6.19 46.31
CA PRO A 46 -9.46 6.11 46.80
C PRO A 46 -9.38 6.23 48.33
N GLU A 47 -8.81 5.22 48.99
CA GLU A 47 -8.35 5.32 50.38
C GLU A 47 -6.83 5.55 50.42
N ASP A 48 -6.48 6.75 50.88
CA ASP A 48 -5.15 7.22 51.23
C ASP A 48 -4.63 6.47 52.46
N HIS A 49 -3.57 5.68 52.29
CA HIS A 49 -2.94 4.88 53.35
C HIS A 49 -1.44 5.14 53.47
N ASN A 50 -0.99 6.40 53.54
CA ASN A 50 0.41 6.68 53.91
C ASN A 50 0.62 7.85 54.88
N HIS A 51 -0.34 8.11 55.78
CA HIS A 51 -0.13 9.02 56.90
C HIS A 51 -0.13 8.29 58.25
N GLU A 52 0.87 7.42 58.49
CA GLU A 52 1.25 7.02 59.86
C GLU A 52 2.57 6.23 59.90
N ARG A 53 3.71 6.87 59.61
CA ARG A 53 5.01 6.33 60.05
C ARG A 53 6.13 7.37 60.20
N LEU A 54 5.82 8.46 60.88
CA LEU A 54 6.84 9.33 61.48
C LEU A 54 6.46 9.53 62.95
N LEU A 55 6.85 8.59 63.82
CA LEU A 55 6.99 8.78 65.27
C LEU A 55 7.53 7.47 65.89
N GLY A 56 8.78 7.49 66.35
CA GLY A 56 9.35 6.44 67.19
C GLY A 56 10.77 6.03 66.79
N GLY A 57 11.79 6.70 67.33
CA GLY A 57 13.18 6.19 67.39
C GLY A 57 13.30 4.97 68.34
N PRO A 58 14.50 4.51 68.79
CA PRO A 58 15.77 5.24 68.92
C PRO A 58 17.04 4.48 68.40
N VAL A 59 18.13 5.18 68.04
CA VAL A 59 19.42 5.32 68.77
C VAL A 59 20.07 4.01 69.25
N LEU A 60 21.29 3.72 68.76
CA LEU A 60 22.56 3.39 69.48
C LEU A 60 23.56 2.82 68.43
N ASP A 61 24.68 3.46 68.07
CA ASP A 61 25.94 3.71 68.80
C ASP A 61 27.03 2.64 68.47
N VAL A 62 28.20 3.13 68.00
CA VAL A 62 29.57 2.55 68.16
C VAL A 62 29.86 1.26 67.35
N ASP A 63 30.98 1.02 66.64
CA ASP A 63 32.36 1.43 66.85
C ASP A 63 33.19 1.41 65.56
N LEU A 64 34.27 2.19 65.56
CA LEU A 64 35.30 2.28 64.53
C LEU A 64 36.58 1.65 65.10
N GLU A 65 37.03 0.50 64.58
CA GLU A 65 38.43 0.07 64.76
C GLU A 65 38.96 -0.80 63.62
N SER A 66 40.09 -0.34 63.08
CA SER A 66 41.24 -0.98 62.40
C SER A 66 41.17 -2.40 61.86
N LEU A 67 41.75 -2.62 60.66
CA LEU A 67 42.62 -3.75 60.22
C LEU A 67 42.87 -3.53 58.70
N GLU A 68 44.01 -3.04 58.24
CA GLU A 68 45.33 -3.67 58.01
C GLU A 68 45.65 -3.75 56.51
N LEU A 69 46.90 -3.42 56.21
CA LEU A 69 47.48 -3.20 54.89
C LEU A 69 47.88 -4.55 54.27
N GLY A 70 47.32 -4.87 53.11
CA GLY A 70 47.76 -5.98 52.26
C GLY A 70 48.07 -5.49 50.84
N ASP A 71 49.33 -5.60 50.44
CA ASP A 71 49.83 -5.30 49.09
C ASP A 71 49.01 -6.03 48.02
N ILE A 72 48.28 -5.28 47.21
CA ILE A 72 47.75 -5.77 45.93
C ILE A 72 48.30 -4.83 44.85
N SER A 73 49.27 -5.34 44.09
CA SER A 73 49.79 -4.68 42.90
C SER A 73 48.66 -4.47 41.89
N TYR A 74 48.19 -3.23 41.77
CA TYR A 74 47.23 -2.82 40.75
C TYR A 74 47.91 -2.83 39.37
N GLN A 75 47.67 -3.87 38.59
CA GLN A 75 47.80 -3.81 37.13
C GLN A 75 46.44 -3.46 36.56
N SER A 76 46.29 -2.24 36.03
CA SER A 76 45.13 -1.86 35.24
C SER A 76 45.16 -2.61 33.90
N GLU A 77 44.32 -3.63 33.77
CA GLU A 77 43.92 -4.16 32.46
C GLU A 77 42.69 -3.36 32.02
N PHE A 78 42.90 -2.39 31.11
CA PHE A 78 41.81 -1.66 30.49
C PHE A 78 41.15 -2.56 29.46
N VAL A 79 39.97 -3.09 29.79
CA VAL A 79 39.11 -3.77 28.81
C VAL A 79 38.73 -2.75 27.73
N GLY A 80 39.23 -2.94 26.51
CA GLY A 80 38.89 -2.13 25.34
C GLY A 80 40.00 -1.24 24.77
N VAL A 81 41.23 -1.25 25.31
CA VAL A 81 42.38 -0.58 24.68
C VAL A 81 43.49 -1.60 24.45
N ASP A 82 43.59 -2.10 23.22
CA ASP A 82 44.75 -2.86 22.78
C ASP A 82 46.00 -1.96 22.86
N ARG A 83 47.14 -2.47 23.35
CA ARG A 83 48.42 -1.70 23.45
C ARG A 83 49.06 -1.44 22.08
N GLY A 84 48.28 -1.51 21.01
CA GLY A 84 48.65 -1.37 19.62
C GLY A 84 48.27 -0.03 18.99
N ILE A 85 48.24 1.10 19.73
CA ILE A 85 48.25 2.43 19.11
C ILE A 85 49.66 2.70 18.55
N ILE A 86 50.03 1.95 17.54
CA ILE A 86 50.94 2.41 16.51
C ILE A 86 50.00 2.84 15.39
N GLY A 87 49.88 4.16 15.19
CA GLY A 87 49.20 4.71 14.03
C GLY A 87 49.87 4.17 12.77
N ARG A 88 49.39 3.06 12.25
CA ARG A 88 49.74 2.58 10.92
C ARG A 88 48.96 3.44 9.95
N THR A 89 49.67 4.18 9.12
CA THR A 89 49.11 4.79 7.91
C THR A 89 48.36 3.69 7.16
N PRO A 90 47.05 3.83 6.89
CA PRO A 90 46.29 2.85 6.14
C PRO A 90 47.02 2.55 4.83
N THR A 91 47.34 1.28 4.60
CA THR A 91 47.85 0.83 3.30
C THR A 91 46.68 0.69 2.33
N ALA A 92 46.94 0.74 1.03
CA ALA A 92 45.88 0.67 0.00
C ALA A 92 45.05 -0.63 0.05
N ASP A 93 45.52 -1.65 0.77
CA ASP A 93 44.87 -2.96 0.95
C ASP A 93 44.07 -3.09 2.27
N ASP A 94 44.08 -2.06 3.13
CA ASP A 94 43.32 -2.06 4.38
C ASP A 94 41.84 -1.74 4.11
N PRO A 95 40.90 -2.48 4.75
CA PRO A 95 39.48 -2.26 4.54
C PRO A 95 39.03 -0.90 5.08
N THR A 96 38.12 -0.24 4.36
CA THR A 96 37.59 1.07 4.75
C THR A 96 36.60 0.94 5.91
N GLY A 97 36.75 1.75 6.95
CA GLY A 97 35.85 1.71 8.12
C GLY A 97 34.43 2.18 7.77
N LEU A 98 33.41 1.43 8.19
CA LEU A 98 32.00 1.83 8.14
C LEU A 98 31.51 2.27 9.52
N THR A 99 30.66 3.30 9.51
CA THR A 99 30.02 3.92 10.68
C THR A 99 28.52 3.61 10.70
N ASN A 100 27.90 3.65 11.87
CA ASN A 100 26.48 3.31 12.02
C ASN A 100 25.59 4.34 11.29
N ASN A 101 24.69 3.86 10.42
CA ASN A 101 23.76 4.67 9.61
C ASN A 101 24.42 5.71 8.69
N ASP A 102 25.69 5.53 8.34
CA ASP A 102 26.42 6.45 7.47
C ASP A 102 26.80 5.72 6.17
N PRO A 103 26.25 6.16 5.02
CA PRO A 103 26.52 5.48 3.77
C PRO A 103 27.82 5.94 3.10
N VAL A 104 28.55 5.00 2.52
CA VAL A 104 29.73 5.27 1.69
C VAL A 104 29.39 5.04 0.22
N THR A 105 29.57 6.07 -0.60
CA THR A 105 29.40 6.00 -2.07
C THR A 105 30.71 5.62 -2.73
N ILE A 106 30.67 4.59 -3.58
CA ILE A 106 31.84 3.94 -4.15
C ILE A 106 31.68 3.67 -5.64
N ASN A 107 32.80 3.68 -6.35
CA ASN A 107 32.88 3.23 -7.74
C ASN A 107 33.67 1.93 -7.82
N ILE A 108 33.05 0.88 -8.35
CA ILE A 108 33.61 -0.47 -8.42
C ILE A 108 33.83 -0.83 -9.88
N GLU A 109 35.08 -1.08 -10.27
CA GLU A 109 35.41 -1.57 -11.60
C GLU A 109 35.02 -3.06 -11.76
N LEU A 110 34.69 -3.46 -12.99
CA LEU A 110 34.41 -4.85 -13.32
C LEU A 110 35.63 -5.73 -13.01
N GLY A 111 35.41 -6.83 -12.30
CA GLY A 111 36.45 -7.76 -11.85
C GLY A 111 37.21 -7.33 -10.59
N ARG A 112 36.88 -6.19 -9.96
CA ARG A 112 37.52 -5.73 -8.71
C ARG A 112 36.61 -5.88 -7.50
N THR A 113 37.23 -6.07 -6.34
CA THR A 113 36.57 -6.11 -5.02
C THR A 113 37.04 -4.92 -4.20
N VAL A 114 36.11 -4.24 -3.53
CA VAL A 114 36.43 -3.19 -2.55
C VAL A 114 36.03 -3.68 -1.17
N SER A 115 36.94 -3.58 -0.20
CA SER A 115 36.76 -4.10 1.15
C SER A 115 36.44 -3.02 2.18
N TYR A 116 35.58 -3.37 3.14
CA TYR A 116 35.15 -2.55 4.26
C TYR A 116 35.24 -3.32 5.57
N VAL A 117 35.31 -2.59 6.67
CA VAL A 117 35.27 -3.14 8.02
C VAL A 117 34.28 -2.37 8.87
N PHE A 118 33.38 -3.09 9.52
CA PHE A 118 32.55 -2.54 10.58
C PHE A 118 33.15 -2.98 11.91
N THR A 119 33.70 -2.01 12.64
CA THR A 119 34.50 -2.30 13.84
C THR A 119 33.61 -2.71 15.02
N ASN A 120 34.20 -3.47 15.93
CA ASN A 120 33.60 -3.86 17.20
C ASN A 120 33.14 -2.64 18.03
N VAL A 121 33.92 -1.55 17.97
CA VAL A 121 33.57 -0.28 18.62
C VAL A 121 32.27 0.30 18.04
N SER A 122 32.11 0.28 16.71
CA SER A 122 30.87 0.72 16.05
C SER A 122 29.70 -0.22 16.35
N LEU A 123 29.94 -1.53 16.46
CA LEU A 123 28.91 -2.53 16.74
C LEU A 123 28.28 -2.33 18.11
N TYR A 124 29.08 -2.16 19.16
CA TYR A 124 28.56 -1.92 20.50
C TYR A 124 28.34 -0.44 20.82
N GLY A 125 28.31 0.42 19.79
CA GLY A 125 27.96 1.83 19.91
C GLY A 125 26.50 2.06 20.38
N GLU A 126 26.20 3.30 20.73
CA GLU A 126 24.84 3.71 21.09
C GLU A 126 23.90 3.58 19.88
N LYS A 127 22.67 3.12 20.13
CA LYS A 127 21.61 3.11 19.12
C LYS A 127 21.16 4.54 18.82
N SER A 128 20.69 4.76 17.60
CA SER A 128 20.13 6.05 17.22
C SER A 128 18.80 6.29 17.95
N LYS A 129 18.56 7.52 18.41
CA LYS A 129 17.29 7.92 19.08
C LYS A 129 16.11 8.02 18.11
N THR A 130 16.37 7.95 16.81
CA THR A 130 15.39 8.19 15.75
C THR A 130 15.00 6.87 15.10
N GLU A 131 13.70 6.61 14.98
CA GLU A 131 13.19 5.44 14.28
C GLU A 131 13.10 5.64 12.75
N PRO A 132 13.10 4.55 11.95
CA PRO A 132 12.84 4.63 10.51
C PRO A 132 11.42 5.14 10.24
N PHE A 133 11.24 5.90 9.14
CA PHE A 133 9.95 6.52 8.77
C PHE A 133 8.78 5.54 8.66
N LEU A 134 9.00 4.49 7.86
CA LEU A 134 8.12 3.32 7.79
C LEU A 134 8.86 2.19 8.49
N PRO A 135 8.21 1.50 9.43
CA PRO A 135 8.82 0.34 10.05
C PRO A 135 9.06 -0.74 9.00
N VAL A 136 10.21 -1.38 9.12
CA VAL A 136 10.57 -2.52 8.30
C VAL A 136 9.84 -3.74 8.87
N PRO A 137 9.09 -4.53 8.07
CA PRO A 137 8.43 -5.73 8.55
C PRO A 137 9.45 -6.69 9.21
N ARG A 138 9.40 -6.81 10.54
CA ARG A 138 10.11 -7.88 11.24
C ARG A 138 9.25 -9.12 11.10
N TYR A 139 9.63 -10.03 10.21
CA TYR A 139 9.02 -11.36 10.20
C TYR A 139 9.31 -12.01 11.55
N PRO A 140 8.29 -12.43 12.33
CA PRO A 140 8.55 -13.26 13.48
C PRO A 140 9.22 -14.53 12.96
N ARG A 141 10.48 -14.76 13.37
CA ARG A 141 11.14 -16.04 13.13
C ARG A 141 10.20 -17.09 13.71
N ARG A 142 9.69 -17.98 12.86
CA ARG A 142 8.97 -19.17 13.29
C ARG A 142 9.99 -20.08 13.98
N SER A 143 10.35 -19.73 15.21
CA SER A 143 11.14 -20.58 16.10
C SER A 143 10.21 -21.68 16.56
N LEU A 144 10.30 -22.83 15.90
CA LEU A 144 9.83 -24.10 16.45
C LEU A 144 10.82 -24.51 17.53
N VAL A 145 10.81 -23.82 18.67
CA VAL A 145 11.42 -24.30 19.92
C VAL A 145 10.50 -23.83 21.06
N ASP A 146 10.14 -24.80 21.90
CA ASP A 146 9.25 -24.73 23.04
C ASP A 146 9.49 -23.51 23.96
N GLY A 147 8.36 -23.00 24.45
CA GLY A 147 8.11 -22.10 25.58
C GLY A 147 9.28 -21.39 26.26
N GLU A 148 9.39 -20.09 26.01
CA GLU A 148 9.69 -19.08 27.03
C GLU A 148 9.16 -17.73 26.52
N GLU A 149 8.15 -17.19 27.21
CA GLU A 149 7.56 -15.88 26.94
C GLU A 149 8.56 -14.79 27.37
N GLU A 150 9.10 -14.02 26.43
CA GLU A 150 9.78 -12.76 26.75
C GLU A 150 8.74 -11.63 26.91
N PRO A 151 8.93 -10.72 27.89
CA PRO A 151 7.94 -9.70 28.20
C PRO A 151 7.96 -8.57 27.17
N GLU A 152 6.76 -8.11 26.81
CA GLU A 152 6.55 -6.91 26.00
C GLU A 152 6.95 -5.65 26.81
N ASP A 153 7.86 -4.85 26.26
CA ASP A 153 8.20 -3.52 26.76
C ASP A 153 7.01 -2.56 26.56
N VAL A 154 6.38 -2.16 27.66
CA VAL A 154 5.37 -1.10 27.70
C VAL A 154 6.09 0.21 28.02
N ASP A 155 6.15 1.12 27.04
CA ASP A 155 6.60 2.49 27.25
C ASP A 155 5.47 3.33 27.89
N GLU A 156 5.60 3.64 29.18
CA GLU A 156 4.84 4.69 29.87
C GLU A 156 5.72 5.93 30.03
N ASP A 157 5.39 7.00 29.28
CA ASP A 157 5.86 8.36 29.56
C ASP A 157 4.95 9.00 30.62
N GLU A 158 5.43 9.19 31.86
CA GLU A 158 5.00 10.32 32.70
C GLU A 158 6.06 10.70 33.74
N GLU A 159 6.25 12.01 33.91
CA GLU A 159 7.31 12.63 34.69
C GLU A 159 7.19 12.40 36.21
N GLY A 160 8.30 12.08 36.87
CA GLY A 160 8.52 12.45 38.27
C GLY A 160 8.91 11.33 39.25
N PHE A 161 10.06 11.55 39.89
CA PHE A 161 10.63 10.86 41.06
C PHE A 161 11.42 9.56 40.85
N ALA A 162 12.74 9.74 40.94
CA ALA A 162 13.78 8.72 40.95
C ALA A 162 13.54 7.66 42.04
N SER A 163 13.37 6.41 41.61
CA SER A 163 13.65 5.23 42.42
C SER A 163 14.76 4.45 41.72
N ASN A 164 15.95 4.48 42.32
CA ASN A 164 17.15 3.78 41.85
C ASN A 164 16.94 2.26 41.90
N LYS A 165 16.26 1.69 40.91
CA LYS A 165 16.43 0.28 40.59
C LYS A 165 17.72 0.15 39.81
N LEU A 166 18.81 -0.12 40.53
CA LEU A 166 20.07 -0.55 39.95
C LEU A 166 19.79 -1.86 39.19
N ALA A 167 19.47 -1.75 37.90
CA ALA A 167 19.65 -2.86 36.99
C ALA A 167 21.12 -3.25 37.08
N LEU A 168 21.38 -4.52 37.39
CA LEU A 168 22.72 -5.07 37.40
C LEU A 168 23.36 -4.71 36.07
N ARG A 169 24.43 -3.91 36.11
CA ARG A 169 25.29 -3.61 34.97
C ARG A 169 25.98 -4.92 34.61
N GLN A 170 25.28 -5.81 33.90
CA GLN A 170 25.88 -6.98 33.32
C GLN A 170 26.91 -6.48 32.31
N SER A 171 28.16 -6.67 32.73
CA SER A 171 29.36 -6.56 31.93
C SER A 171 29.13 -7.06 30.51
N SER A 172 29.37 -6.16 29.57
CA SER A 172 29.51 -6.32 28.14
C SER A 172 30.60 -7.32 27.77
N THR A 173 30.34 -8.61 27.94
CA THR A 173 31.24 -9.68 27.50
C THR A 173 30.42 -10.87 27.00
N GLY A 174 29.95 -10.78 25.75
CA GLY A 174 29.39 -11.93 25.00
C GLY A 174 28.03 -11.74 24.32
N GLY A 175 27.42 -10.55 24.35
CA GLY A 175 26.08 -10.34 23.78
C GLY A 175 26.10 -10.15 22.26
N ASN A 176 25.56 -11.10 21.50
CA ASN A 176 25.35 -10.97 20.06
C ASN A 176 24.51 -9.72 19.73
N ARG A 177 24.94 -8.89 18.76
CA ARG A 177 24.15 -7.74 18.29
C ARG A 177 23.80 -7.87 16.81
N THR A 178 22.56 -7.51 16.45
CA THR A 178 22.08 -7.53 15.06
C THR A 178 22.75 -6.41 14.26
N LEU A 179 23.35 -6.77 13.13
CA LEU A 179 23.95 -5.87 12.16
C LEU A 179 23.27 -6.07 10.80
N TYR A 180 22.78 -4.98 10.22
CA TYR A 180 22.21 -4.91 8.89
C TYR A 180 23.24 -4.31 7.93
N VAL A 181 23.70 -5.10 6.96
CA VAL A 181 24.56 -4.61 5.87
C VAL A 181 23.71 -4.50 4.62
N SER A 182 23.59 -3.30 4.07
CA SER A 182 22.78 -3.03 2.88
C SER A 182 23.60 -2.34 1.79
N VAL A 183 23.42 -2.78 0.55
CA VAL A 183 24.09 -2.25 -0.63
C VAL A 183 23.06 -1.95 -1.70
N THR A 184 23.16 -0.76 -2.28
CA THR A 184 22.36 -0.35 -3.44
C THR A 184 23.24 0.18 -4.57
N ALA A 185 23.00 -0.24 -5.79
CA ALA A 185 23.66 0.31 -6.98
C ALA A 185 22.98 1.61 -7.41
N CYS A 186 23.75 2.69 -7.54
CA CYS A 186 23.28 4.01 -7.96
C CYS A 186 23.56 4.29 -9.44
N GLY A 187 24.44 3.50 -10.07
CA GLY A 187 24.71 3.57 -11.50
C GLY A 187 25.31 2.26 -11.99
N GLN A 188 24.97 1.89 -13.22
CA GLN A 188 25.39 0.62 -13.82
C GLN A 188 26.30 0.81 -15.04
N PRO A 189 27.19 -0.16 -15.33
CA PRO A 189 27.99 -0.20 -16.55
C PRO A 189 27.12 -0.14 -17.79
N LYS A 190 27.69 0.43 -18.87
CA LYS A 190 27.00 0.54 -20.16
C LYS A 190 27.37 -0.64 -21.05
N PRO A 191 26.42 -1.16 -21.85
CA PRO A 191 26.75 -2.21 -22.80
C PRO A 191 27.74 -1.68 -23.85
N VAL A 192 28.73 -2.50 -24.22
CA VAL A 192 29.72 -2.17 -25.25
C VAL A 192 29.07 -2.11 -26.63
N GLN A 193 28.07 -2.96 -26.86
CA GLN A 193 27.26 -2.99 -28.08
C GLN A 193 25.80 -2.65 -27.75
N ASN A 194 25.22 -1.72 -28.51
CA ASN A 194 23.81 -1.29 -28.36
C ASN A 194 22.79 -2.41 -28.63
N THR A 195 23.23 -3.57 -29.11
CA THR A 195 22.40 -4.77 -29.35
C THR A 195 22.27 -5.66 -28.11
N THR A 196 23.02 -5.39 -27.04
CA THR A 196 22.97 -6.17 -25.80
C THR A 196 21.67 -5.86 -25.07
N THR A 197 20.83 -6.88 -24.89
CA THR A 197 19.51 -6.74 -24.25
C THR A 197 19.40 -7.36 -22.86
N SER A 198 20.44 -8.06 -22.40
CA SER A 198 20.50 -8.52 -21.02
C SER A 198 20.76 -7.35 -20.06
N PRO A 199 20.37 -7.46 -18.78
CA PRO A 199 20.86 -6.55 -17.75
C PRO A 199 22.35 -6.80 -17.46
N PRO A 200 23.09 -5.80 -16.96
CA PRO A 200 24.47 -5.98 -16.53
C PRO A 200 24.56 -6.94 -15.33
N PRO A 201 25.69 -7.67 -15.20
CA PRO A 201 25.88 -8.59 -14.10
C PRO A 201 25.83 -7.85 -12.76
N GLN A 202 24.98 -8.31 -11.87
CA GLN A 202 24.74 -7.65 -10.59
C GLN A 202 25.98 -7.72 -9.68
N LEU A 203 26.10 -6.76 -8.77
CA LEU A 203 27.15 -6.76 -7.75
C LEU A 203 26.97 -7.94 -6.79
N GLN A 204 28.07 -8.37 -6.17
CA GLN A 204 28.07 -9.42 -5.16
C GLN A 204 28.63 -8.88 -3.85
N LEU A 205 27.91 -9.14 -2.75
CA LEU A 205 28.28 -8.79 -1.40
C LEU A 205 28.88 -10.02 -0.71
N TYR A 206 30.08 -9.88 -0.20
CA TYR A 206 30.80 -10.91 0.55
C TYR A 206 31.00 -10.46 1.99
N ILE A 207 30.73 -11.32 2.96
CA ILE A 207 30.79 -10.98 4.39
C ILE A 207 31.56 -12.05 5.17
N SER A 208 32.45 -11.63 6.07
CA SER A 208 33.20 -12.50 6.97
C SER A 208 33.30 -11.90 8.37
N GLN A 209 33.15 -12.73 9.41
CA GLN A 209 33.34 -12.34 10.82
C GLN A 209 34.70 -12.83 11.37
N THR A 210 35.54 -13.44 10.54
CA THR A 210 36.83 -14.00 10.97
C THR A 210 37.97 -13.05 10.63
N SER A 211 38.89 -12.86 11.57
CA SER A 211 40.14 -12.11 11.34
C SER A 211 41.05 -12.72 10.27
N ASP A 212 40.83 -13.99 9.92
CA ASP A 212 41.58 -14.71 8.89
C ASP A 212 41.24 -14.24 7.47
N ASN A 213 40.04 -13.67 7.27
CA ASN A 213 39.57 -13.17 5.98
C ASN A 213 39.15 -11.70 6.07
N LYS A 214 40.14 -10.81 6.24
CA LYS A 214 39.92 -9.36 6.34
C LYS A 214 39.43 -8.69 5.05
N ASN A 215 39.60 -9.37 3.92
CA ASN A 215 39.29 -8.86 2.58
C ASN A 215 38.43 -9.89 1.83
N PRO A 216 37.17 -10.11 2.22
CA PRO A 216 36.32 -11.13 1.62
C PRO A 216 36.03 -10.82 0.15
N GLY A 217 35.92 -11.87 -0.66
CA GLY A 217 35.80 -11.76 -2.11
C GLY A 217 35.91 -13.11 -2.82
N PRO A 218 35.76 -13.16 -4.16
CA PRO A 218 35.71 -14.41 -4.90
C PRO A 218 36.90 -15.34 -4.60
N GLY A 219 36.62 -16.62 -4.31
CA GLY A 219 37.65 -17.64 -4.06
C GLY A 219 38.26 -17.67 -2.65
N LYS A 220 37.71 -16.91 -1.69
CA LYS A 220 38.14 -16.93 -0.27
C LYS A 220 37.14 -17.65 0.62
N SER A 221 37.59 -18.11 1.80
CA SER A 221 36.76 -18.70 2.85
C SER A 221 37.36 -18.44 4.24
N PRO A 222 36.57 -18.40 5.33
CA PRO A 222 35.11 -18.46 5.37
C PRO A 222 34.46 -17.11 5.02
N GLN A 223 33.36 -17.16 4.25
CA GLN A 223 32.57 -15.99 3.89
C GLN A 223 31.17 -16.39 3.43
N VAL A 224 30.22 -15.48 3.57
CA VAL A 224 28.87 -15.57 3.00
C VAL A 224 28.81 -14.69 1.75
N MET A 225 28.18 -15.18 0.69
CA MET A 225 27.98 -14.44 -0.56
C MET A 225 26.49 -14.17 -0.76
N VAL A 226 26.15 -12.91 -1.04
CA VAL A 226 24.82 -12.44 -1.40
C VAL A 226 24.91 -11.73 -2.75
N GLU A 227 24.23 -12.25 -3.75
CA GLU A 227 24.11 -11.59 -5.05
C GLU A 227 23.01 -10.52 -5.00
N LEU A 228 23.29 -9.32 -5.49
CA LEU A 228 22.30 -8.25 -5.57
C LEU A 228 21.24 -8.59 -6.62
N VAL A 229 20.00 -8.18 -6.37
CA VAL A 229 18.87 -8.34 -7.30
C VAL A 229 18.35 -6.97 -7.68
N GLU A 230 18.36 -6.64 -8.97
CA GLU A 230 17.91 -5.35 -9.50
C GLU A 230 18.53 -4.15 -8.74
N GLY A 231 19.82 -4.27 -8.42
CA GLY A 231 20.62 -3.22 -7.81
C GLY A 231 20.50 -3.14 -6.29
N TYR A 232 19.82 -4.08 -5.61
CA TYR A 232 19.68 -4.10 -4.15
C TYR A 232 20.15 -5.43 -3.55
N GLY A 233 20.81 -5.35 -2.38
CA GLY A 233 21.15 -6.51 -1.58
C GLY A 233 21.27 -6.14 -0.11
N MET A 234 20.81 -7.04 0.76
CA MET A 234 20.88 -6.87 2.20
C MET A 234 21.17 -8.20 2.87
N TYR A 235 21.97 -8.13 3.93
CA TYR A 235 22.27 -9.26 4.79
C TYR A 235 22.11 -8.84 6.26
N GLU A 236 21.28 -9.60 6.98
CA GLU A 236 21.08 -9.48 8.43
C GLU A 236 21.90 -10.57 9.11
N MET A 237 22.67 -10.20 10.13
CA MET A 237 23.38 -11.17 10.96
C MET A 237 23.53 -10.71 12.40
N ASN A 238 23.76 -11.68 13.28
CA ASN A 238 24.20 -11.42 14.64
C ASN A 238 25.74 -11.42 14.65
N ALA A 239 26.34 -10.27 14.93
CA ALA A 239 27.78 -10.09 15.01
C ALA A 239 28.23 -10.05 16.48
N THR A 240 29.41 -10.60 16.75
CA THR A 240 30.06 -10.60 18.08
C THR A 240 31.29 -9.71 18.15
N GLY A 241 31.89 -9.36 17.00
CA GLY A 241 33.09 -8.56 16.87
C GLY A 241 33.19 -7.90 15.49
N ASP A 242 34.42 -7.66 15.02
CA ASP A 242 34.68 -7.01 13.74
C ASP A 242 34.08 -7.78 12.56
N VAL A 243 33.42 -7.06 11.67
CA VAL A 243 32.82 -7.62 10.46
C VAL A 243 33.52 -7.06 9.23
N PHE A 244 34.09 -7.95 8.43
CA PHE A 244 34.71 -7.62 7.15
C PHE A 244 33.71 -7.82 6.01
N ILE A 245 33.64 -6.86 5.11
CA ILE A 245 32.66 -6.81 4.02
C ILE A 245 33.41 -6.53 2.72
N GLY A 246 33.02 -7.18 1.63
CA GLY A 246 33.63 -7.02 0.32
C GLY A 246 32.55 -6.86 -0.74
N VAL A 247 32.62 -5.80 -1.54
CA VAL A 247 31.69 -5.59 -2.66
C VAL A 247 32.44 -5.84 -3.97
N TYR A 248 31.97 -6.81 -4.74
CA TYR A 248 32.61 -7.28 -5.96
C TYR A 248 31.76 -6.97 -7.19
N GLY A 249 32.38 -6.34 -8.19
CA GLY A 249 31.82 -6.22 -9.53
C GLY A 249 32.16 -7.45 -10.37
N LYS A 250 31.18 -8.27 -10.73
CA LYS A 250 31.42 -9.45 -11.57
C LYS A 250 32.00 -9.04 -12.92
N ASN A 251 33.06 -9.72 -13.34
CA ASN A 251 33.70 -9.45 -14.62
C ASN A 251 32.81 -9.91 -15.79
N ASP A 252 32.61 -9.03 -16.77
CA ASP A 252 31.87 -9.29 -17.99
C ASP A 252 32.41 -8.43 -19.13
N THR A 253 32.67 -9.05 -20.28
CA THR A 253 33.23 -8.38 -21.46
C THR A 253 32.17 -7.66 -22.29
N ALA A 254 30.88 -7.91 -22.06
CA ALA A 254 29.78 -7.25 -22.74
C ALA A 254 29.53 -5.81 -22.24
N TYR A 255 30.09 -5.44 -21.08
CA TYR A 255 29.87 -4.15 -20.43
C TYR A 255 31.16 -3.37 -20.20
N THR A 256 31.04 -2.04 -20.16
CA THR A 256 32.16 -1.13 -19.89
C THR A 256 31.74 -0.02 -18.93
N GLY A 257 32.72 0.45 -18.15
CA GLY A 257 32.53 1.44 -17.09
C GLY A 257 32.35 0.83 -15.70
N PRO A 258 32.52 1.65 -14.64
CA PRO A 258 32.38 1.20 -13.27
C PRO A 258 30.91 1.14 -12.84
N TRP A 259 30.62 0.28 -11.87
CA TRP A 259 29.44 0.40 -11.03
C TRP A 259 29.60 1.57 -10.08
N SER A 260 28.54 2.36 -9.87
CA SER A 260 28.45 3.29 -8.75
C SER A 260 27.48 2.71 -7.74
N ALA A 261 27.88 2.54 -6.49
CA ALA A 261 27.07 1.93 -5.45
C ALA A 261 27.20 2.66 -4.12
N GLN A 262 26.24 2.46 -3.24
CA GLN A 262 26.20 2.97 -1.89
C GLN A 262 26.09 1.78 -0.94
N ILE A 263 27.01 1.69 0.02
CA ILE A 263 27.02 0.67 1.07
C ILE A 263 26.82 1.34 2.43
N ALA A 264 26.00 0.74 3.27
CA ALA A 264 25.77 1.21 4.62
C ALA A 264 25.57 0.03 5.58
N ALA A 265 26.08 0.18 6.79
CA ALA A 265 25.90 -0.76 7.89
C ALA A 265 25.11 -0.08 9.02
N SER A 266 24.16 -0.79 9.61
CA SER A 266 23.33 -0.26 10.70
C SER A 266 23.06 -1.29 11.77
N ILE A 267 23.08 -0.86 13.04
CA ILE A 267 22.68 -1.66 14.21
C ILE A 267 21.23 -1.36 14.64
N ASP A 268 20.57 -0.40 13.99
CA ASP A 268 19.23 0.08 14.34
C ASP A 268 18.17 -0.53 13.42
N ALA A 269 18.29 -0.30 12.11
CA ALA A 269 17.43 -0.86 11.07
C ALA A 269 18.13 -0.79 9.69
N PRO A 270 17.68 -1.56 8.67
CA PRO A 270 18.27 -1.49 7.34
C PRO A 270 18.31 -0.06 6.78
N PHE A 271 19.50 0.38 6.36
CA PHE A 271 19.67 1.73 5.81
C PHE A 271 19.02 1.87 4.42
N HIS A 272 19.19 0.85 3.56
CA HIS A 272 18.42 0.69 2.32
C HIS A 272 17.43 -0.47 2.47
N TYR A 273 16.21 -0.30 2.00
CA TYR A 273 15.20 -1.36 2.09
C TYR A 273 14.38 -1.54 0.80
N TYR A 274 14.14 -2.79 0.43
CA TYR A 274 13.22 -3.15 -0.64
C TYR A 274 12.07 -3.98 -0.07
N HIS A 275 10.84 -3.49 -0.25
CA HIS A 275 9.61 -4.18 0.16
C HIS A 275 9.31 -5.31 -0.83
N ASN A 276 9.82 -6.49 -0.53
CA ASN A 276 9.53 -7.73 -1.27
C ASN A 276 8.18 -8.34 -0.84
N ILE A 277 7.13 -7.53 -0.80
CA ILE A 277 5.76 -7.95 -0.52
C ILE A 277 5.02 -8.06 -1.86
N SER A 278 4.06 -8.96 -1.97
CA SER A 278 3.25 -9.13 -3.19
C SER A 278 2.53 -7.84 -3.60
N ASP A 279 2.13 -7.01 -2.63
CA ASP A 279 1.49 -5.72 -2.84
C ASP A 279 2.53 -4.62 -3.21
N PRO A 280 2.44 -4.04 -4.43
CA PRO A 280 3.33 -2.95 -4.85
C PRO A 280 3.03 -1.61 -4.17
N ASN A 281 2.02 -1.54 -3.29
CA ASN A 281 1.62 -0.31 -2.59
C ASN A 281 1.17 0.82 -3.54
N LEU A 282 0.94 0.51 -4.81
CA LEU A 282 0.63 1.45 -5.88
C LEU A 282 -0.37 0.85 -6.86
N LEU A 283 -1.50 1.54 -7.05
CA LEU A 283 -2.58 1.13 -7.93
C LEU A 283 -2.72 2.09 -9.13
N LEU A 284 -2.81 1.54 -10.33
CA LEU A 284 -3.28 2.28 -11.50
C LEU A 284 -4.79 2.47 -11.44
N VAL A 285 -5.27 3.71 -11.48
CA VAL A 285 -6.70 4.00 -11.60
C VAL A 285 -7.13 4.00 -13.07
N ASP A 286 -6.44 4.79 -13.90
CA ASP A 286 -6.64 4.81 -15.35
C ASP A 286 -5.45 5.44 -16.09
N SER A 287 -5.44 5.27 -17.41
CA SER A 287 -4.49 5.87 -18.33
C SER A 287 -5.17 6.34 -19.61
N ASP A 288 -4.61 7.36 -20.25
CA ASP A 288 -4.93 7.74 -21.62
C ASP A 288 -3.73 7.48 -22.55
N SER A 289 -3.68 8.12 -23.72
CA SER A 289 -2.57 7.97 -24.66
C SER A 289 -1.29 8.74 -24.26
N SER A 290 -1.35 9.65 -23.31
CA SER A 290 -0.24 10.55 -22.94
C SER A 290 -0.04 10.76 -21.44
N SER A 291 -0.86 10.16 -20.60
CA SER A 291 -0.89 10.36 -19.17
C SER A 291 -1.47 9.16 -18.43
N ALA A 292 -1.19 9.08 -17.13
CA ALA A 292 -1.68 8.03 -16.26
C ALA A 292 -1.95 8.57 -14.85
N PHE A 293 -2.96 8.00 -14.21
CA PHE A 293 -3.36 8.30 -12.84
C PHE A 293 -3.11 7.10 -11.94
N LEU A 294 -2.29 7.29 -10.91
CA LEU A 294 -1.96 6.25 -9.94
C LEU A 294 -2.25 6.73 -8.51
N VAL A 295 -2.54 5.79 -7.63
CA VAL A 295 -2.82 6.05 -6.22
C VAL A 295 -1.98 5.12 -5.37
N ALA A 296 -1.18 5.68 -4.48
CA ALA A 296 -0.51 4.91 -3.45
C ALA A 296 -1.48 4.59 -2.31
N ASP A 297 -1.28 3.45 -1.68
CA ASP A 297 -2.06 3.09 -0.50
C ASP A 297 -1.73 4.00 0.68
N ASN A 298 -2.55 3.93 1.73
CA ASN A 298 -2.33 4.72 2.93
C ASN A 298 -1.05 4.29 3.66
N PRO A 299 -0.09 5.20 3.93
CA PRO A 299 1.11 4.85 4.68
C PRO A 299 0.85 4.42 6.13
N MET A 300 -0.30 4.76 6.73
CA MET A 300 -0.68 4.29 8.07
C MET A 300 -0.77 2.76 8.15
N LYS A 301 -0.87 2.04 7.01
CA LYS A 301 -0.86 0.58 7.00
C LYS A 301 0.43 -0.01 7.55
N PHE A 302 1.51 0.76 7.51
CA PHE A 302 2.80 0.38 8.08
C PHE A 302 2.91 0.78 9.55
N ASP A 303 2.01 1.61 10.09
CA ASP A 303 2.05 2.07 11.48
C ASP A 303 1.16 1.19 12.38
N SER A 304 1.77 0.49 13.35
CA SER A 304 1.07 -0.42 14.27
C SER A 304 -0.10 0.25 15.00
N TYR A 305 0.02 1.54 15.32
CA TYR A 305 -0.97 2.28 16.13
C TYR A 305 -1.87 3.19 15.30
N ARG A 306 -1.69 3.25 13.96
CA ARG A 306 -2.49 4.07 13.04
C ARG A 306 -2.69 5.51 13.58
N ASN A 307 -1.60 6.16 13.99
CA ASN A 307 -1.65 7.46 14.65
C ASN A 307 -2.08 8.58 13.68
N PHE A 308 -3.38 8.89 13.64
CA PHE A 308 -3.95 9.88 12.71
C PHE A 308 -3.32 11.28 12.88
N ASP A 309 -3.00 11.69 14.10
CA ASP A 309 -2.41 13.02 14.36
C ASP A 309 -1.00 13.15 13.78
N LYS A 310 -0.21 12.07 13.81
CA LYS A 310 1.09 12.00 13.14
C LYS A 310 0.93 12.16 11.62
N TRP A 311 0.08 11.34 11.02
CA TRP A 311 -0.09 11.29 9.56
C TRP A 311 -0.87 12.47 8.97
N SER A 312 -1.65 13.18 9.79
CA SER A 312 -2.34 14.41 9.38
C SER A 312 -1.39 15.61 9.22
N LYS A 313 -0.23 15.61 9.88
CA LYS A 313 0.75 16.72 9.89
C LYS A 313 1.94 16.49 8.96
N ILE A 314 2.16 15.26 8.50
CA ILE A 314 3.30 14.89 7.65
C ILE A 314 3.05 15.27 6.18
N SER A 315 4.13 15.67 5.50
CA SER A 315 4.16 15.87 4.04
C SER A 315 4.10 14.54 3.28
N PRO A 316 3.61 14.51 2.03
CA PRO A 316 3.47 13.26 1.28
C PRO A 316 4.80 12.51 1.15
N PRO A 317 4.92 11.28 1.69
CA PRO A 317 6.21 10.62 1.84
C PRO A 317 6.67 9.87 0.59
N TYR A 318 5.75 9.57 -0.31
CA TYR A 318 6.04 8.74 -1.46
C TYR A 318 6.53 9.56 -2.65
N VAL A 319 7.51 9.03 -3.36
CA VAL A 319 7.95 9.49 -4.66
C VAL A 319 7.66 8.40 -5.69
N LEU A 320 7.24 8.82 -6.88
CA LEU A 320 6.92 7.91 -7.98
C LEU A 320 7.99 8.01 -9.07
N PHE A 321 8.56 6.86 -9.45
CA PHE A 321 9.42 6.72 -10.60
C PHE A 321 8.66 5.94 -11.68
N ALA A 322 8.46 6.53 -12.86
CA ALA A 322 7.87 5.84 -14.00
C ALA A 322 8.88 5.70 -15.14
N SER A 323 8.78 4.67 -15.96
CA SER A 323 9.75 4.44 -17.04
C SER A 323 9.17 3.53 -18.10
N ASN A 324 9.67 3.61 -19.33
CA ASN A 324 9.25 2.69 -20.38
C ASN A 324 9.68 1.26 -20.00
N ALA A 325 8.80 0.28 -20.17
CA ALA A 325 9.10 -1.10 -19.81
C ALA A 325 10.30 -1.70 -20.58
N GLN A 326 10.60 -1.15 -21.77
CA GLN A 326 11.73 -1.51 -22.61
C GLN A 326 12.99 -0.69 -22.34
N ASP A 327 12.95 0.25 -21.39
CA ASP A 327 14.12 1.06 -21.06
C ASP A 327 15.18 0.19 -20.37
N GLN A 328 16.37 0.13 -20.96
CA GLN A 328 17.49 -0.64 -20.46
C GLN A 328 18.27 0.11 -19.36
N ALA A 329 18.14 1.43 -19.25
CA ALA A 329 18.89 2.25 -18.29
C ALA A 329 18.49 1.97 -16.84
N ILE A 330 17.36 1.31 -16.62
CA ILE A 330 16.82 0.95 -15.31
C ILE A 330 16.84 -0.57 -15.05
N GLN A 331 17.04 -1.39 -16.08
CA GLN A 331 17.10 -2.84 -15.93
C GLN A 331 18.34 -3.19 -15.12
N GLY A 332 18.17 -3.87 -13.99
CA GLY A 332 19.24 -4.12 -13.03
C GLY A 332 19.35 -3.08 -11.91
N LEU A 333 18.47 -2.08 -11.85
CA LEU A 333 18.47 -1.01 -10.82
C LEU A 333 17.10 -0.80 -10.16
N ARG A 334 16.09 -1.61 -10.47
CA ARG A 334 14.68 -1.36 -10.09
C ARG A 334 14.41 -1.44 -8.60
N HIS A 335 15.27 -2.10 -7.82
CA HIS A 335 15.12 -2.21 -6.36
C HIS A 335 15.98 -1.20 -5.61
N SER A 336 16.73 -0.35 -6.31
CA SER A 336 17.63 0.65 -5.74
C SER A 336 17.04 2.05 -5.82
N TYR A 337 16.87 2.71 -4.67
CA TYR A 337 16.37 4.10 -4.63
C TYR A 337 17.30 5.06 -5.39
N CYS A 338 18.61 5.01 -5.10
CA CYS A 338 19.57 5.89 -5.74
C CYS A 338 19.75 5.56 -7.24
N GLY A 339 19.59 4.28 -7.63
CA GLY A 339 19.59 3.86 -9.02
C GLY A 339 18.43 4.48 -9.79
N LEU A 340 17.21 4.37 -9.25
CA LEU A 340 16.02 4.99 -9.83
C LEU A 340 16.11 6.52 -9.90
N ALA A 341 16.67 7.15 -8.88
CA ALA A 341 16.85 8.60 -8.82
C ALA A 341 17.86 9.14 -9.86
N ASN A 342 18.92 8.38 -10.15
CA ASN A 342 20.00 8.81 -11.03
C ASN A 342 19.89 8.29 -12.48
N SER A 343 19.12 7.22 -12.72
CA SER A 343 18.98 6.64 -14.05
C SER A 343 18.29 7.60 -15.02
N PRO A 344 18.87 7.95 -16.18
CA PRO A 344 18.30 8.95 -17.11
C PRO A 344 16.94 8.56 -17.71
N GLY A 345 16.59 7.28 -17.69
CA GLY A 345 15.32 6.73 -18.18
C GLY A 345 14.08 6.92 -17.29
N THR A 346 14.26 7.34 -16.02
CA THR A 346 13.15 7.48 -15.06
C THR A 346 12.43 8.82 -15.10
N ILE A 347 11.13 8.81 -15.36
CA ILE A 347 10.25 9.95 -15.11
C ILE A 347 10.08 10.10 -13.59
N ALA A 348 10.49 11.23 -13.03
CA ALA A 348 10.50 11.48 -11.58
C ALA A 348 10.12 12.95 -11.28
N PRO A 349 9.61 13.26 -10.08
CA PRO A 349 9.43 14.65 -9.64
C PRO A 349 10.79 15.34 -9.45
N ASP A 350 10.95 16.53 -10.02
CA ASP A 350 12.09 17.45 -9.80
C ASP A 350 13.49 16.89 -10.10
N ARG A 351 13.74 16.51 -11.36
CA ARG A 351 15.12 16.24 -11.82
C ARG A 351 15.97 17.52 -11.86
N PRO A 352 17.21 17.52 -11.34
CA PRO A 352 18.12 18.65 -11.50
C PRO A 352 18.31 18.99 -12.99
N GLY A 353 17.85 20.17 -13.41
CA GLY A 353 17.95 20.65 -14.79
C GLY A 353 16.74 20.38 -15.69
N GLN A 354 15.66 19.76 -15.19
CA GLN A 354 14.37 19.72 -15.90
C GLN A 354 13.37 20.70 -15.27
N THR A 355 12.73 21.51 -16.11
CA THR A 355 11.77 22.56 -15.71
C THR A 355 10.30 22.10 -15.76
N ASN A 356 10.03 20.90 -16.29
CA ASN A 356 8.68 20.36 -16.41
C ASN A 356 8.50 19.18 -15.44
N ASN A 357 7.66 19.35 -14.43
CA ASN A 357 7.27 18.28 -13.52
C ASN A 357 6.32 17.32 -14.22
N GLN A 358 6.90 16.31 -14.89
CA GLN A 358 6.17 15.25 -15.57
C GLN A 358 5.33 14.42 -14.59
N VAL A 359 5.73 14.34 -13.32
CA VAL A 359 4.97 13.74 -12.23
C VAL A 359 4.44 14.84 -11.32
N GLN A 360 3.11 14.93 -11.20
CA GLN A 360 2.44 15.73 -10.21
C GLN A 360 1.85 14.81 -9.14
N PHE A 361 1.84 15.26 -7.89
CA PHE A 361 1.24 14.51 -6.81
C PHE A 361 0.47 15.42 -5.87
N TRP A 362 -0.53 14.87 -5.22
CA TRP A 362 -1.31 15.56 -4.20
C TRP A 362 -1.76 14.58 -3.15
N TRP A 363 -2.12 15.15 -2.02
CA TRP A 363 -2.41 14.43 -0.82
C TRP A 363 -3.89 14.58 -0.50
N ASP A 364 -4.60 13.47 -0.53
CA ASP A 364 -6.03 13.45 -0.26
C ASP A 364 -6.26 13.20 1.23
N LYS A 365 -6.64 14.26 1.95
CA LYS A 365 -7.09 14.20 3.35
C LYS A 365 -8.61 14.38 3.36
N GLU A 366 -9.35 13.42 2.79
CA GLU A 366 -10.82 13.47 2.85
C GLU A 366 -11.27 13.51 4.32
N MET A 367 -12.13 14.47 4.68
CA MET A 367 -12.60 14.66 6.06
C MET A 367 -13.47 13.49 6.57
N THR A 368 -13.99 12.68 5.64
CA THR A 368 -14.84 11.50 5.88
C THR A 368 -14.10 10.17 5.77
N ASN A 369 -12.86 10.17 5.25
CA ASN A 369 -12.04 8.98 5.07
C ASN A 369 -10.84 9.07 6.02
N PRO A 370 -10.73 8.23 7.05
CA PRO A 370 -9.67 8.34 8.07
C PRO A 370 -8.27 8.03 7.53
N LEU A 371 -8.14 7.66 6.25
CA LEU A 371 -6.91 7.15 5.66
C LEU A 371 -6.43 8.08 4.54
N PRO A 372 -5.44 8.96 4.80
CA PRO A 372 -4.92 9.84 3.77
C PRO A 372 -4.19 9.04 2.69
N ARG A 373 -4.36 9.43 1.43
CA ARG A 373 -3.75 8.73 0.28
C ARG A 373 -3.01 9.70 -0.62
N GLN A 374 -1.92 9.23 -1.23
CA GLN A 374 -1.19 10.00 -2.22
C GLN A 374 -1.65 9.64 -3.64
N LYS A 375 -2.01 10.65 -4.40
CA LYS A 375 -2.42 10.54 -5.80
C LYS A 375 -1.30 11.06 -6.68
N PHE A 376 -1.07 10.42 -7.81
CA PHE A 376 -0.04 10.74 -8.79
C PHE A 376 -0.65 10.88 -10.18
N TYR A 377 -0.31 11.98 -10.85
CA TYR A 377 -0.60 12.22 -12.26
C TYR A 377 0.71 12.27 -13.02
N VAL A 378 0.91 11.30 -13.91
CA VAL A 378 2.09 11.22 -14.78
C VAL A 378 1.69 11.70 -16.16
N SER A 379 2.42 12.64 -16.72
CA SER A 379 2.15 13.25 -18.03
C SER A 379 3.30 13.03 -19.00
N GLN A 380 3.08 13.36 -20.28
CA GLN A 380 4.07 13.24 -21.37
C GLN A 380 4.52 11.79 -21.64
N LEU A 381 3.60 10.84 -21.43
CA LEU A 381 3.76 9.46 -21.84
C LEU A 381 3.53 9.32 -23.36
N SER A 382 4.01 8.22 -23.92
CA SER A 382 3.77 7.84 -25.31
C SER A 382 2.59 6.87 -25.39
N GLY A 383 1.77 7.01 -26.42
CA GLY A 383 0.61 6.13 -26.66
C GLY A 383 1.03 4.70 -27.00
N ALA A 384 0.13 3.74 -26.80
CA ALA A 384 0.34 2.32 -27.08
C ALA A 384 1.62 1.72 -26.45
N THR A 385 2.07 2.27 -25.32
CA THR A 385 3.37 1.93 -24.72
C THR A 385 3.17 1.34 -23.32
N LYS A 386 4.00 0.35 -22.98
CA LYS A 386 4.04 -0.25 -21.64
C LYS A 386 5.02 0.51 -20.75
N TYR A 387 4.61 0.78 -19.52
CA TYR A 387 5.39 1.50 -18.53
C TYR A 387 5.46 0.71 -17.22
N ASN A 388 6.59 0.85 -16.53
CA ASN A 388 6.79 0.37 -15.17
C ASN A 388 6.77 1.58 -14.24
N ALA A 389 5.94 1.53 -13.20
CA ALA A 389 5.88 2.51 -12.13
C ALA A 389 6.40 1.89 -10.82
N ILE A 390 7.30 2.57 -10.14
CA ILE A 390 7.89 2.13 -8.88
C ILE A 390 7.68 3.22 -7.85
N LEU A 391 7.05 2.85 -6.74
CA LEU A 391 6.88 3.72 -5.59
C LEU A 391 8.11 3.62 -4.69
N ALA A 392 8.53 4.74 -4.10
CA ALA A 392 9.61 4.74 -3.12
C ALA A 392 9.42 5.82 -2.05
N VAL A 393 10.19 5.74 -0.97
CA VAL A 393 10.30 6.77 0.07
C VAL A 393 11.74 7.23 0.12
N ARG A 394 11.95 8.56 0.14
CA ARG A 394 13.28 9.17 0.26
C ARG A 394 13.70 9.25 1.72
N GLY A 395 14.76 8.55 2.11
CA GLY A 395 15.30 8.58 3.48
C GLY A 395 14.21 8.34 4.54
N ASN A 396 14.18 9.19 5.58
CA ASN A 396 13.14 9.20 6.60
C ASN A 396 11.95 10.12 6.24
N SER A 397 11.62 10.29 4.95
CA SER A 397 10.65 11.25 4.39
C SER A 397 10.97 12.74 4.59
N THR A 398 11.68 13.14 5.65
CA THR A 398 12.04 14.52 5.98
C THR A 398 13.53 14.81 5.87
N SER A 399 14.39 13.79 5.94
CA SER A 399 15.84 13.91 5.78
C SER A 399 16.43 12.63 5.15
N ALA A 400 17.46 12.80 4.35
CA ALA A 400 18.23 11.73 3.71
C ALA A 400 19.73 11.87 4.05
N GLU A 401 20.02 12.45 5.22
CA GLU A 401 21.38 12.75 5.65
C GLU A 401 22.05 11.54 6.31
N PRO A 402 23.40 11.48 6.31
CA PRO A 402 24.17 10.55 7.12
C PRO A 402 23.72 10.52 8.59
N GLY A 403 23.65 9.34 9.18
CA GLY A 403 23.24 9.15 10.58
C GLY A 403 21.75 8.98 10.79
N VAL A 404 20.93 9.08 9.74
CA VAL A 404 19.48 8.84 9.80
C VAL A 404 19.17 7.36 9.58
N VAL A 405 18.43 6.75 10.50
CA VAL A 405 17.96 5.37 10.37
C VAL A 405 17.02 5.25 9.16
N GLY A 406 17.39 4.40 8.20
CA GLY A 406 16.67 4.27 6.91
C GLY A 406 16.94 5.41 5.91
N GLY A 407 18.03 6.17 6.07
CA GLY A 407 18.39 7.30 5.21
C GLY A 407 18.59 6.96 3.72
N GLY A 408 18.84 5.69 3.39
CA GLY A 408 19.03 5.20 2.02
C GLY A 408 17.74 5.05 1.20
N GLY A 409 16.59 5.24 1.86
CA GLY A 409 15.27 5.15 1.24
C GLY A 409 14.74 3.73 1.13
N GLN A 410 13.44 3.66 0.85
CA GLN A 410 12.70 2.40 0.75
C GLN A 410 12.05 2.30 -0.64
N VAL A 411 12.15 1.15 -1.28
CA VAL A 411 11.58 0.92 -2.62
C VAL A 411 10.52 -0.17 -2.55
N PHE A 412 9.39 0.04 -3.22
CA PHE A 412 8.32 -0.94 -3.35
C PHE A 412 8.42 -1.71 -4.66
N ARG A 413 7.71 -2.83 -4.74
CA ARG A 413 7.59 -3.61 -5.97
C ARG A 413 6.99 -2.76 -7.11
N GLN A 414 7.42 -3.02 -8.34
CA GLN A 414 6.92 -2.32 -9.52
C GLN A 414 5.44 -2.64 -9.82
N THR A 415 4.72 -1.65 -10.33
CA THR A 415 3.39 -1.76 -10.92
C THR A 415 3.49 -1.50 -12.42
N ASP A 416 3.05 -2.46 -13.22
CA ASP A 416 3.06 -2.33 -14.67
C ASP A 416 1.74 -1.75 -15.18
N PHE A 417 1.81 -0.85 -16.15
CA PHE A 417 0.63 -0.31 -16.82
C PHE A 417 0.88 -0.03 -18.31
N SER A 418 -0.19 0.26 -19.04
CA SER A 418 -0.12 0.59 -20.47
C SER A 418 -0.96 1.81 -20.78
N THR A 419 -0.48 2.64 -21.70
CA THR A 419 -1.22 3.78 -22.24
C THR A 419 -2.14 3.33 -23.37
N LEU A 420 -3.19 4.11 -23.62
CA LEU A 420 -4.11 3.84 -24.73
C LEU A 420 -3.42 4.12 -26.08
N SER A 421 -3.81 3.37 -27.11
CA SER A 421 -3.37 3.61 -28.49
C SER A 421 -4.08 4.80 -29.12
N GLU A 422 -5.39 4.89 -28.90
CA GLU A 422 -6.25 5.92 -29.48
C GLU A 422 -6.31 7.17 -28.58
N SER A 423 -6.48 8.33 -29.21
CA SER A 423 -6.57 9.64 -28.54
C SER A 423 -8.01 10.14 -28.32
N ASN A 424 -9.00 9.30 -28.58
CA ASN A 424 -10.43 9.55 -28.37
C ASN A 424 -10.87 9.52 -26.90
N CYS A 425 -9.97 9.16 -25.99
CA CYS A 425 -10.16 9.26 -24.54
C CYS A 425 -9.01 10.08 -23.94
N ALA A 426 -9.31 10.95 -22.97
CA ALA A 426 -8.31 11.71 -22.23
C ALA A 426 -8.59 11.66 -20.72
N LEU A 427 -7.54 11.63 -19.92
CA LEU A 427 -7.61 11.57 -18.48
C LEU A 427 -8.04 12.93 -17.91
N VAL A 428 -9.12 12.94 -17.12
CA VAL A 428 -9.60 14.14 -16.43
C VAL A 428 -9.59 13.87 -14.93
N SER A 429 -9.15 14.87 -14.15
CA SER A 429 -9.11 14.83 -12.69
C SER A 429 -9.38 16.23 -12.11
N ASN A 430 -9.53 16.31 -10.78
CA ASN A 430 -9.71 17.56 -10.03
C ASN A 430 -10.92 18.40 -10.46
N LEU A 431 -12.04 17.74 -10.78
CA LEU A 431 -13.34 18.40 -10.93
C LEU A 431 -13.84 18.89 -9.56
N THR A 432 -14.58 20.00 -9.53
CA THR A 432 -15.06 20.60 -8.28
C THR A 432 -16.28 19.86 -7.75
N LEU A 433 -17.31 19.67 -8.58
CA LEU A 433 -18.47 18.89 -8.19
C LEU A 433 -18.13 17.40 -8.15
N CYS A 434 -17.69 16.82 -9.27
CA CYS A 434 -17.36 15.40 -9.38
C CYS A 434 -15.91 15.10 -8.99
N ASN A 435 -15.52 15.53 -7.79
CA ASN A 435 -14.16 15.49 -7.24
C ASN A 435 -13.53 14.10 -7.11
N GLN A 436 -14.33 13.03 -7.15
CA GLN A 436 -13.86 11.65 -7.12
C GLN A 436 -13.52 11.09 -8.51
N ILE A 437 -13.75 11.84 -9.59
CA ILE A 437 -13.41 11.41 -10.94
C ILE A 437 -11.92 11.62 -11.21
N SER A 438 -11.25 10.54 -11.60
CA SER A 438 -9.84 10.51 -11.95
C SER A 438 -9.56 9.42 -13.00
N TYR A 439 -10.39 9.38 -14.04
CA TYR A 439 -10.36 8.36 -15.08
C TYR A 439 -10.49 8.98 -16.48
N SER A 440 -10.21 8.18 -17.50
CA SER A 440 -10.26 8.63 -18.90
C SER A 440 -11.70 8.82 -19.35
N VAL A 441 -11.99 9.95 -19.99
CA VAL A 441 -13.32 10.34 -20.49
C VAL A 441 -13.27 10.57 -22.00
N PRO A 442 -14.41 10.52 -22.72
CA PRO A 442 -14.41 10.80 -24.15
C PRO A 442 -13.84 12.19 -24.43
N ALA A 443 -12.93 12.25 -25.40
CA ALA A 443 -12.17 13.43 -25.72
C ALA A 443 -11.89 13.52 -27.22
N ASN A 444 -11.56 14.71 -27.69
CA ASN A 444 -11.07 14.93 -29.03
C ASN A 444 -9.92 15.95 -28.97
N PRO A 445 -8.65 15.53 -29.17
CA PRO A 445 -7.50 16.41 -29.01
C PRO A 445 -7.46 17.54 -30.05
N THR A 446 -8.12 17.38 -31.20
CA THR A 446 -8.21 18.40 -32.24
C THR A 446 -9.13 19.56 -31.82
N LEU A 447 -10.22 19.26 -31.10
CA LEU A 447 -11.17 20.26 -30.60
C LEU A 447 -10.82 20.76 -29.19
N PHE A 448 -10.23 19.89 -28.37
CA PHE A 448 -9.82 20.14 -26.99
C PHE A 448 -8.34 19.79 -26.81
N PRO A 449 -7.42 20.63 -27.32
CA PRO A 449 -5.97 20.36 -27.18
C PRO A 449 -5.48 20.51 -25.73
N ASN A 450 -6.19 21.30 -24.93
CA ASN A 450 -5.87 21.53 -23.52
C ASN A 450 -6.79 20.68 -22.62
N THR A 451 -6.21 19.81 -21.79
CA THR A 451 -6.96 18.97 -20.84
C THR A 451 -7.82 19.80 -19.88
N SER A 452 -7.38 21.01 -19.50
CA SER A 452 -8.17 21.94 -18.68
C SER A 452 -9.46 22.40 -19.36
N ALA A 453 -9.46 22.56 -20.69
CA ALA A 453 -10.67 22.94 -21.43
C ALA A 453 -11.68 21.79 -21.49
N LEU A 454 -11.19 20.55 -21.63
CA LEU A 454 -12.01 19.34 -21.55
C LEU A 454 -12.62 19.18 -20.15
N ALA A 455 -11.81 19.37 -19.09
CA ALA A 455 -12.29 19.34 -17.72
C ALA A 455 -13.37 20.40 -17.48
N ALA A 456 -13.18 21.63 -17.97
CA ALA A 456 -14.16 22.70 -17.86
C ALA A 456 -15.49 22.40 -18.57
N PHE A 457 -15.47 21.68 -19.69
CA PHE A 457 -16.68 21.23 -20.37
C PHE A 457 -17.51 20.31 -19.48
N TYR A 458 -16.89 19.26 -18.92
CA TYR A 458 -17.57 18.32 -18.03
C TYR A 458 -18.00 18.99 -16.70
N GLU A 459 -17.18 19.90 -16.15
CA GLU A 459 -17.50 20.68 -14.96
C GLU A 459 -18.75 21.55 -15.17
N ASN A 460 -18.82 22.29 -16.29
CA ASN A 460 -19.96 23.16 -16.59
C ASN A 460 -21.23 22.35 -16.81
N TYR A 461 -21.14 21.23 -17.54
CA TYR A 461 -22.25 20.31 -17.72
C TYR A 461 -22.76 19.81 -16.36
N THR A 462 -21.88 19.23 -15.56
CA THR A 462 -22.26 18.64 -14.26
C THR A 462 -22.81 19.68 -13.29
N THR A 463 -22.17 20.85 -13.18
CA THR A 463 -22.63 21.95 -12.31
C THR A 463 -24.00 22.49 -12.73
N THR A 464 -24.28 22.59 -14.03
CA THR A 464 -25.56 23.10 -14.52
C THR A 464 -26.72 22.16 -14.18
N TYR A 465 -26.57 20.86 -14.46
CA TYR A 465 -27.63 19.89 -14.21
C TYR A 465 -27.78 19.54 -12.72
N TRP A 466 -26.70 19.62 -11.95
CA TRP A 466 -26.75 19.47 -10.49
C TRP A 466 -27.70 20.46 -9.81
N LYS A 467 -27.74 21.71 -10.30
CA LYS A 467 -28.65 22.75 -9.77
C LYS A 467 -30.12 22.33 -9.85
N PHE A 468 -30.54 21.57 -10.86
CA PHE A 468 -31.92 21.10 -10.95
C PHE A 468 -32.27 20.13 -9.82
N PHE A 469 -31.34 19.24 -9.46
CA PHE A 469 -31.51 18.35 -8.32
C PHE A 469 -31.54 19.13 -7.00
N GLN A 470 -30.64 20.10 -6.82
CA GLN A 470 -30.65 20.96 -5.62
C GLN A 470 -31.98 21.72 -5.47
N ASN A 471 -32.54 22.22 -6.57
CA ASN A 471 -33.85 22.88 -6.57
C ASN A 471 -35.00 21.91 -6.22
N ALA A 472 -34.91 20.65 -6.62
CA ALA A 472 -35.89 19.64 -6.23
C ALA A 472 -35.74 19.26 -4.75
N MET A 473 -34.50 19.15 -4.27
CA MET A 473 -34.20 18.82 -2.88
C MET A 473 -34.58 19.94 -1.91
N SER A 474 -34.53 21.20 -2.33
CA SER A 474 -34.95 22.34 -1.49
C SER A 474 -36.47 22.35 -1.20
N MET A 475 -37.26 21.56 -1.94
CA MET A 475 -38.68 21.34 -1.66
C MET A 475 -38.93 20.19 -0.67
N VAL A 476 -37.90 19.43 -0.33
CA VAL A 476 -37.97 18.32 0.62
C VAL A 476 -37.65 18.85 2.02
N PRO A 477 -38.50 18.59 3.03
CA PRO A 477 -38.25 19.03 4.40
C PRO A 477 -37.14 18.19 5.04
N CYS A 478 -35.88 18.57 4.81
CA CYS A 478 -34.69 17.88 5.33
C CYS A 478 -34.41 18.18 6.82
N GLU A 479 -34.63 19.43 7.24
CA GLU A 479 -34.45 19.87 8.62
C GLU A 479 -35.80 20.01 9.33
N THR A 480 -36.39 18.86 9.68
CA THR A 480 -37.71 18.81 10.33
C THR A 480 -37.72 17.80 11.47
N THR A 481 -38.78 17.83 12.28
CA THR A 481 -38.99 16.87 13.38
C THR A 481 -38.96 15.43 12.86
N PRO A 482 -38.51 14.43 13.65
CA PRO A 482 -38.45 13.03 13.22
C PRO A 482 -39.76 12.47 12.66
N SER A 483 -40.90 12.97 13.12
CA SER A 483 -42.24 12.60 12.63
C SER A 483 -42.60 13.14 11.25
N ALA A 484 -41.88 14.14 10.75
CA ALA A 484 -42.12 14.81 9.47
C ALA A 484 -40.99 14.56 8.44
N GLN A 485 -39.98 13.77 8.79
CA GLN A 485 -38.92 13.36 7.88
C GLN A 485 -39.49 12.41 6.81
N TYR A 486 -38.94 12.48 5.60
CA TYR A 486 -39.40 11.62 4.50
C TYR A 486 -39.00 10.13 4.69
N SER A 487 -38.02 9.86 5.56
CA SER A 487 -37.56 8.52 5.90
C SER A 487 -36.98 8.48 7.31
N LEU A 488 -37.07 7.32 7.95
CA LEU A 488 -36.44 7.02 9.24
C LEU A 488 -35.09 6.29 9.09
N ALA A 489 -34.78 5.79 7.88
CA ALA A 489 -33.59 4.99 7.61
C ALA A 489 -32.49 5.75 6.84
N THR A 490 -32.85 6.86 6.21
CA THR A 490 -31.96 7.70 5.40
C THR A 490 -32.32 9.16 5.62
N ASP A 491 -31.38 10.04 5.32
CA ASP A 491 -31.51 11.48 5.40
C ASP A 491 -31.17 12.13 4.04
N CYS A 492 -31.39 13.45 3.95
CA CYS A 492 -31.11 14.20 2.74
C CYS A 492 -29.63 14.18 2.35
N THR A 493 -28.71 14.10 3.32
CA THR A 493 -27.26 14.03 3.06
C THR A 493 -26.90 12.74 2.32
N ARG A 494 -27.47 11.61 2.72
CA ARG A 494 -27.30 10.32 2.02
C ARG A 494 -27.95 10.33 0.64
N CYS A 495 -29.12 10.93 0.49
CA CYS A 495 -29.74 11.11 -0.83
C CYS A 495 -28.85 11.96 -1.75
N GLU A 496 -28.34 13.09 -1.24
CA GLU A 496 -27.46 13.98 -2.01
C GLU A 496 -26.17 13.27 -2.41
N ALA A 497 -25.53 12.54 -1.50
CA ALA A 497 -24.34 11.74 -1.80
C ALA A 497 -24.62 10.65 -2.84
N ALA A 498 -25.70 9.87 -2.67
CA ALA A 498 -26.07 8.81 -3.62
C ALA A 498 -26.39 9.36 -5.01
N TYR A 499 -27.14 10.47 -5.07
CA TYR A 499 -27.44 11.13 -6.34
C TYR A 499 -26.19 11.71 -6.99
N LYS A 500 -25.27 12.31 -6.21
CA LYS A 500 -23.98 12.81 -6.70
C LYS A 500 -23.14 11.70 -7.32
N GLU A 501 -22.98 10.58 -6.64
CA GLU A 501 -22.20 9.44 -7.14
C GLU A 501 -22.76 8.89 -8.45
N TRP A 502 -24.07 8.62 -8.49
CA TRP A 502 -24.76 8.17 -9.68
C TRP A 502 -24.67 9.18 -10.83
N PHE A 503 -24.97 10.45 -10.55
CA PHE A 503 -24.98 11.53 -11.53
C PHE A 503 -23.60 11.75 -12.14
N CYS A 504 -22.54 11.75 -11.33
CA CYS A 504 -21.17 11.88 -11.82
C CYS A 504 -20.76 10.70 -12.70
N ALA A 505 -21.10 9.46 -12.31
CA ALA A 505 -20.77 8.27 -13.10
C ALA A 505 -21.49 8.20 -14.46
N VAL A 506 -22.73 8.71 -14.52
CA VAL A 506 -23.58 8.75 -15.72
C VAL A 506 -23.24 9.94 -16.62
N SER A 507 -22.98 11.12 -16.03
CA SER A 507 -22.74 12.36 -16.78
C SER A 507 -21.33 12.46 -17.37
N VAL A 508 -20.36 11.83 -16.69
CA VAL A 508 -18.95 11.81 -17.08
C VAL A 508 -18.56 10.35 -17.34
N PRO A 509 -18.88 9.82 -18.54
CA PRO A 509 -18.69 8.41 -18.84
C PRO A 509 -17.19 8.07 -18.87
N ARG A 510 -16.83 6.90 -18.33
CA ARG A 510 -15.47 6.38 -18.39
C ARG A 510 -15.21 5.71 -19.73
N CYS A 511 -14.13 6.10 -20.38
CA CYS A 511 -13.80 5.82 -21.78
C CYS A 511 -12.60 4.87 -21.87
N LYS A 512 -12.66 3.94 -22.82
CA LYS A 512 -11.57 3.09 -23.28
C LYS A 512 -11.47 3.16 -24.81
N GLY A 513 -10.27 2.90 -25.31
CA GLY A 513 -10.01 2.79 -26.74
C GLY A 513 -10.92 1.77 -27.41
N PHE A 514 -11.27 1.99 -28.67
CA PHE A 514 -12.21 1.14 -29.40
C PHE A 514 -11.63 -0.27 -29.64
N SER A 515 -10.31 -0.38 -29.73
CA SER A 515 -9.54 -1.62 -29.83
C SER A 515 -9.68 -2.55 -28.60
N ALA A 516 -10.14 -2.06 -27.45
CA ALA A 516 -10.26 -2.87 -26.24
C ALA A 516 -11.25 -4.04 -26.42
N THR A 517 -10.82 -5.28 -26.19
CA THR A 517 -11.61 -6.50 -26.53
C THR A 517 -12.55 -6.99 -25.43
N SER A 518 -12.58 -6.31 -24.27
CA SER A 518 -13.40 -6.75 -23.12
C SER A 518 -14.89 -6.74 -23.44
N SER A 519 -15.59 -7.84 -23.17
CA SER A 519 -17.00 -8.05 -23.52
C SER A 519 -18.00 -7.18 -22.74
N TRP A 520 -17.60 -6.69 -21.56
CA TRP A 520 -18.42 -5.83 -20.70
C TRP A 520 -18.37 -4.34 -21.08
N LEU A 521 -17.56 -3.98 -22.08
CA LEU A 521 -17.48 -2.63 -22.60
C LEU A 521 -18.59 -2.37 -23.61
N GLN A 522 -19.25 -1.22 -23.50
CA GLN A 522 -20.30 -0.82 -24.43
C GLN A 522 -19.72 0.06 -25.55
N PRO A 523 -19.79 -0.36 -26.83
CA PRO A 523 -19.42 0.51 -27.95
C PRO A 523 -20.36 1.71 -28.06
N ARG A 524 -19.80 2.89 -28.36
CA ARG A 524 -20.51 4.16 -28.52
C ARG A 524 -20.00 4.92 -29.73
N ALA A 525 -20.84 5.82 -30.25
CA ALA A 525 -20.49 6.77 -31.32
C ALA A 525 -19.87 6.12 -32.58
N MET A 526 -20.24 4.87 -32.88
CA MET A 526 -19.61 4.08 -33.94
C MET A 526 -19.75 4.66 -35.35
N GLY A 527 -20.82 5.41 -35.63
CA GLY A 527 -21.04 6.05 -36.93
C GLY A 527 -20.35 7.41 -37.09
N GLN A 528 -19.60 7.88 -36.09
CA GLN A 528 -18.82 9.11 -36.18
C GLN A 528 -17.38 8.80 -36.63
N PRO A 529 -16.69 9.75 -37.28
CA PRO A 529 -15.26 9.60 -37.55
C PRO A 529 -14.45 9.70 -36.25
N PHE A 530 -13.31 9.03 -36.20
CA PHE A 530 -12.28 9.24 -35.18
C PHE A 530 -11.74 10.69 -35.24
N PRO A 531 -11.05 11.17 -34.20
CA PRO A 531 -10.42 12.50 -34.20
C PRO A 531 -9.40 12.73 -35.33
N ASP A 532 -8.85 11.66 -35.91
CA ASP A 532 -7.95 11.70 -37.07
C ASP A 532 -8.69 11.73 -38.44
N GLY A 533 -10.03 11.69 -38.42
CA GLY A 533 -10.90 11.70 -39.60
C GLY A 533 -11.16 10.32 -40.21
N THR A 534 -10.57 9.25 -39.68
CA THR A 534 -10.82 7.89 -40.16
C THR A 534 -12.15 7.35 -39.65
N PHE A 535 -12.70 6.34 -40.32
CA PHE A 535 -13.93 5.67 -39.92
C PHE A 535 -13.66 4.20 -39.58
N LEU A 536 -14.57 3.58 -38.84
CA LEU A 536 -14.63 2.13 -38.70
C LEU A 536 -14.84 1.46 -40.06
N ASP A 537 -14.56 0.16 -40.11
CA ASP A 537 -14.83 -0.63 -41.31
C ASP A 537 -16.33 -0.65 -41.66
N ALA A 538 -16.65 -1.01 -42.90
CA ALA A 538 -18.02 -1.00 -43.41
C ALA A 538 -18.96 -1.95 -42.65
N GLU A 539 -18.44 -3.05 -42.11
CA GLU A 539 -19.22 -4.03 -41.35
C GLU A 539 -19.61 -3.48 -39.97
N GLN A 540 -18.66 -2.87 -39.27
CA GLN A 540 -18.86 -2.20 -38.00
C GLN A 540 -19.79 -0.99 -38.13
N LEU A 541 -19.66 -0.21 -39.20
CA LEU A 541 -20.59 0.89 -39.50
C LEU A 541 -22.02 0.40 -39.74
N ALA A 542 -22.20 -0.75 -40.41
CA ALA A 542 -23.52 -1.35 -40.58
C ALA A 542 -24.13 -1.77 -39.23
N VAL A 543 -23.32 -2.29 -38.31
CA VAL A 543 -23.74 -2.62 -36.93
C VAL A 543 -24.12 -1.36 -36.14
N ALA A 544 -23.41 -0.25 -36.32
CA ALA A 544 -23.74 1.02 -35.67
C ALA A 544 -25.18 1.46 -35.95
N GLY A 545 -25.66 1.24 -37.17
CA GLY A 545 -27.03 1.58 -37.58
C GLY A 545 -28.14 0.75 -36.91
N GLN A 546 -27.80 -0.36 -36.25
CA GLN A 546 -28.79 -1.28 -35.64
C GLN A 546 -29.37 -0.75 -34.32
N SER A 547 -28.63 0.10 -33.59
CA SER A 547 -29.09 0.63 -32.31
C SER A 547 -28.55 2.03 -32.03
N LYS A 548 -29.42 2.90 -31.51
CA LYS A 548 -29.04 4.21 -31.00
C LYS A 548 -27.97 4.11 -29.90
N SER A 549 -28.00 3.04 -29.08
CA SER A 549 -27.01 2.85 -28.01
C SER A 549 -25.60 2.59 -28.53
N LEU A 550 -25.45 2.13 -29.78
CA LEU A 550 -24.15 1.91 -30.43
C LEU A 550 -23.69 3.16 -31.19
N ASN A 551 -24.64 3.90 -31.78
CA ASN A 551 -24.33 5.05 -32.62
C ASN A 551 -24.23 6.39 -31.86
N ASN A 552 -24.68 6.44 -30.61
CA ASN A 552 -24.67 7.65 -29.80
C ASN A 552 -24.01 7.43 -28.45
N SER A 553 -23.36 8.48 -27.94
CA SER A 553 -22.95 8.57 -26.55
C SER A 553 -24.18 8.60 -25.63
N ARG A 554 -23.99 8.20 -24.36
CA ARG A 554 -25.03 8.30 -23.33
C ARG A 554 -25.59 9.72 -23.20
N ASN A 555 -24.71 10.71 -23.31
CA ASN A 555 -25.08 12.12 -23.30
C ASN A 555 -24.95 12.70 -24.71
N PRO A 556 -26.05 13.19 -25.32
CA PRO A 556 -26.03 13.79 -26.66
C PRO A 556 -25.06 14.98 -26.80
N THR A 557 -24.77 15.70 -25.72
CA THR A 557 -23.82 16.83 -25.77
C THR A 557 -22.39 16.37 -26.04
N ILE A 558 -22.02 15.14 -25.67
CA ILE A 558 -20.70 14.57 -25.98
C ILE A 558 -20.56 14.38 -27.50
N ASP A 559 -21.57 13.80 -28.14
CA ASP A 559 -21.60 13.63 -29.60
C ASP A 559 -21.59 14.98 -30.34
N ALA A 560 -22.31 15.98 -29.82
CA ALA A 560 -22.43 17.28 -30.48
C ALA A 560 -21.17 18.16 -30.33
N MET A 561 -20.56 18.18 -29.15
CA MET A 561 -19.52 19.15 -28.78
C MET A 561 -18.11 18.53 -28.75
N ILE A 562 -17.96 17.34 -28.15
CA ILE A 562 -16.67 16.67 -28.04
C ILE A 562 -16.35 15.94 -29.34
N LYS A 563 -17.32 15.27 -29.95
CA LYS A 563 -17.14 14.45 -31.17
C LYS A 563 -15.95 13.49 -31.00
N PRO A 564 -15.98 12.58 -30.01
CA PRO A 564 -14.86 11.71 -29.71
C PRO A 564 -14.62 10.64 -30.79
N GLY A 565 -15.57 10.45 -31.71
CA GLY A 565 -15.57 9.31 -32.62
C GLY A 565 -15.94 8.01 -31.90
N PRO A 566 -15.66 6.85 -32.49
CA PRO A 566 -15.98 5.55 -31.90
C PRO A 566 -15.14 5.30 -30.65
N TYR A 567 -15.76 4.94 -29.53
CA TYR A 567 -15.08 4.57 -28.29
C TYR A 567 -15.85 3.47 -27.55
N LYS A 568 -15.25 2.95 -26.48
CA LYS A 568 -15.89 1.97 -25.59
C LYS A 568 -16.12 2.57 -24.22
N GLU A 569 -17.37 2.54 -23.75
CA GLU A 569 -17.76 3.01 -22.43
C GLU A 569 -17.66 1.88 -21.41
N VAL A 570 -17.04 2.17 -20.26
CA VAL A 570 -17.20 1.39 -19.03
C VAL A 570 -18.54 1.78 -18.43
N LEU A 571 -19.54 0.89 -18.47
CA LEU A 571 -20.89 1.19 -18.00
C LEU A 571 -20.91 1.48 -16.49
N PRO A 572 -21.72 2.45 -16.01
CA PRO A 572 -21.94 2.66 -14.59
C PRO A 572 -22.44 1.39 -13.88
N CYS A 573 -22.01 1.20 -12.64
CA CYS A 573 -22.52 0.11 -11.82
C CYS A 573 -24.03 0.29 -11.56
N ASP A 574 -24.83 -0.75 -11.75
CA ASP A 574 -26.28 -0.75 -11.50
C ASP A 574 -26.67 -0.29 -10.08
N ARG A 575 -25.86 -0.68 -9.08
CA ARG A 575 -26.03 -0.28 -7.67
C ARG A 575 -26.05 1.22 -7.45
N LEU A 576 -25.39 2.01 -8.29
CA LEU A 576 -25.42 3.47 -8.15
C LEU A 576 -26.86 3.99 -8.32
N CYS A 577 -27.59 3.47 -9.31
CA CYS A 577 -28.98 3.84 -9.52
C CYS A 577 -29.85 3.35 -8.36
N TYR A 578 -29.69 2.09 -7.93
CA TYR A 578 -30.45 1.53 -6.82
C TYR A 578 -30.21 2.29 -5.51
N ASN A 579 -28.98 2.77 -5.26
CA ASN A 579 -28.66 3.61 -4.12
C ASN A 579 -29.43 4.93 -4.13
N VAL A 580 -29.64 5.56 -5.29
CA VAL A 580 -30.47 6.76 -5.41
C VAL A 580 -31.92 6.45 -4.99
N VAL A 581 -32.50 5.38 -5.53
CA VAL A 581 -33.88 4.98 -5.21
C VAL A 581 -34.05 4.61 -3.73
N GLN A 582 -33.02 4.01 -3.11
CA GLN A 582 -33.05 3.64 -1.70
C GLN A 582 -32.93 4.84 -0.75
N ASN A 583 -32.14 5.85 -1.10
CA ASN A 583 -31.83 6.96 -0.20
C ASN A 583 -32.70 8.19 -0.42
N CYS A 584 -33.26 8.38 -1.62
CA CYS A 584 -34.00 9.59 -1.96
C CYS A 584 -35.52 9.49 -1.76
N PRO A 585 -36.22 10.60 -1.51
CA PRO A 585 -37.67 10.63 -1.39
C PRO A 585 -38.38 10.10 -2.64
N ALA A 586 -39.38 9.24 -2.46
CA ALA A 586 -40.17 8.68 -3.56
C ALA A 586 -40.91 9.77 -4.38
N SER A 587 -41.17 10.94 -3.79
CA SER A 587 -41.77 12.10 -4.48
C SER A 587 -40.92 12.63 -5.63
N LEU A 588 -39.62 12.34 -5.65
CA LEU A 588 -38.72 12.70 -6.76
C LEU A 588 -38.86 11.76 -7.97
N GLY A 589 -39.54 10.62 -7.81
CA GLY A 589 -39.91 9.74 -8.93
C GLY A 589 -38.75 8.96 -9.57
N PHE A 590 -37.62 8.81 -8.88
CA PHE A 590 -36.50 8.00 -9.37
C PHE A 590 -36.93 6.53 -9.54
N ASN A 591 -36.63 5.96 -10.71
CA ASN A 591 -36.86 4.56 -11.02
C ASN A 591 -35.66 4.02 -11.79
N CYS A 592 -35.23 2.81 -11.44
CA CYS A 592 -34.07 2.15 -12.05
C CYS A 592 -34.49 0.90 -12.81
N PRO A 593 -33.92 0.64 -14.00
CA PRO A 593 -34.19 -0.59 -14.73
C PRO A 593 -33.63 -1.80 -13.98
N LEU A 594 -34.27 -2.95 -14.17
CA LEU A 594 -33.84 -4.25 -13.65
C LEU A 594 -33.13 -5.06 -14.75
N PRO A 595 -32.27 -6.04 -14.38
CA PRO A 595 -31.73 -6.99 -15.34
C PRO A 595 -32.85 -7.68 -16.14
N GLY A 596 -32.79 -7.57 -17.46
CA GLY A 596 -33.83 -8.08 -18.38
C GLY A 596 -34.71 -6.98 -18.99
N ASP A 597 -34.72 -5.77 -18.41
CA ASP A 597 -35.42 -4.63 -19.00
C ASP A 597 -34.72 -4.16 -20.28
N ILE A 598 -35.52 -3.60 -21.20
CA ILE A 598 -35.03 -3.03 -22.45
C ILE A 598 -34.06 -1.89 -22.13
N GLY A 599 -32.82 -2.02 -22.62
CA GLY A 599 -31.78 -1.00 -22.46
C GLY A 599 -30.97 -1.11 -21.16
N PHE A 600 -31.28 -2.06 -20.27
CA PHE A 600 -30.46 -2.29 -19.07
C PHE A 600 -29.02 -2.63 -19.45
N ALA A 601 -28.83 -3.63 -20.32
CA ALA A 601 -27.52 -4.13 -20.72
C ALA A 601 -26.65 -3.12 -21.47
N THR A 602 -27.24 -2.04 -22.00
CA THR A 602 -26.52 -0.96 -22.69
C THR A 602 -26.36 0.29 -21.84
N SER A 603 -26.94 0.31 -20.62
CA SER A 603 -26.96 1.47 -19.74
C SER A 603 -26.25 1.24 -18.42
N TYR A 604 -26.29 0.02 -17.88
CA TYR A 604 -25.66 -0.34 -16.60
C TYR A 604 -24.96 -1.69 -16.70
N PHE A 605 -23.92 -1.85 -15.90
CA PHE A 605 -23.30 -3.14 -15.67
C PHE A 605 -23.96 -3.83 -14.47
N ASP A 606 -24.32 -5.09 -14.65
CA ASP A 606 -24.86 -5.95 -13.60
C ASP A 606 -23.76 -6.35 -12.61
N THR A 607 -23.76 -5.72 -11.43
CA THR A 607 -22.73 -5.98 -10.42
C THR A 607 -22.83 -7.38 -9.81
N SER A 608 -23.94 -8.12 -9.99
CA SER A 608 -24.02 -9.52 -9.56
C SER A 608 -23.09 -10.43 -10.37
N GLN A 609 -22.74 -10.02 -11.59
CA GLN A 609 -21.80 -10.72 -12.47
C GLN A 609 -20.34 -10.36 -12.21
N GLN A 610 -20.07 -9.50 -11.23
CA GLN A 610 -18.73 -9.10 -10.85
C GLN A 610 -18.04 -10.25 -10.10
N VAL A 611 -17.23 -11.02 -10.82
CA VAL A 611 -16.24 -11.91 -10.21
C VAL A 611 -15.08 -11.04 -9.73
N VAL A 612 -14.95 -10.87 -8.42
CA VAL A 612 -13.73 -10.34 -7.80
C VAL A 612 -12.65 -11.40 -8.00
N VAL A 613 -11.89 -11.28 -9.08
CA VAL A 613 -10.67 -12.07 -9.26
C VAL A 613 -9.64 -11.43 -8.35
N LEU A 614 -9.46 -12.00 -7.16
CA LEU A 614 -8.25 -11.78 -6.37
C LEU A 614 -7.14 -12.48 -7.14
N ASP A 615 -6.40 -11.75 -7.96
CA ASP A 615 -5.16 -12.27 -8.49
C ASP A 615 -4.18 -12.39 -7.30
N PRO A 616 -3.68 -13.59 -6.97
CA PRO A 616 -2.74 -13.75 -5.86
C PRO A 616 -1.43 -12.94 -6.04
N ASN A 617 -1.15 -12.47 -7.26
CA ASN A 617 -0.02 -11.61 -7.59
C ASN A 617 -0.38 -10.15 -7.88
N SER A 618 -1.67 -9.80 -7.86
CA SER A 618 -2.16 -8.46 -8.15
C SER A 618 -3.32 -8.09 -7.23
N THR A 619 -3.09 -7.08 -6.41
CA THR A 619 -4.12 -6.40 -5.61
C THR A 619 -5.15 -5.65 -6.47
N GLN A 620 -5.04 -5.70 -7.80
CA GLN A 620 -5.98 -5.05 -8.73
C GLN A 620 -7.30 -5.82 -8.77
N THR A 621 -8.26 -5.39 -7.97
CA THR A 621 -9.65 -5.71 -8.24
C THR A 621 -10.06 -4.93 -9.49
N GLN A 622 -9.96 -5.54 -10.68
CA GLN A 622 -10.41 -4.89 -11.91
C GLN A 622 -11.93 -4.75 -11.86
N MET A 623 -12.43 -3.60 -11.38
CA MET A 623 -13.85 -3.29 -11.49
C MET A 623 -14.24 -3.17 -12.96
N ARG A 624 -15.31 -3.87 -13.33
CA ARG A 624 -15.87 -3.92 -14.68
C ARG A 624 -16.93 -2.83 -14.93
N CYS A 625 -17.16 -1.96 -13.96
CA CYS A 625 -18.15 -0.91 -14.03
C CYS A 625 -17.60 0.43 -13.52
N ASN A 626 -18.25 1.52 -13.95
CA ASN A 626 -17.86 2.88 -13.63
C ASN A 626 -18.48 3.32 -12.29
N TYR A 627 -17.64 3.89 -11.44
CA TYR A 627 -17.98 4.44 -10.14
C TYR A 627 -17.01 5.59 -9.85
N PRO A 628 -17.46 6.71 -9.24
CA PRO A 628 -16.57 7.81 -8.86
C PRO A 628 -15.64 7.38 -7.72
N GLY A 629 -14.33 7.44 -7.93
CA GLY A 629 -13.31 7.14 -6.91
C GLY A 629 -12.35 6.02 -7.30
N SER A 630 -11.27 5.87 -6.54
CA SER A 630 -10.30 4.79 -6.73
C SER A 630 -10.66 3.58 -5.85
N ILE A 631 -10.84 2.43 -6.48
CA ILE A 631 -11.12 1.18 -5.78
C ILE A 631 -9.81 0.63 -5.24
N VAL A 632 -9.52 0.92 -3.97
CA VAL A 632 -8.52 0.17 -3.21
C VAL A 632 -9.27 -0.52 -2.08
N GLY A 633 -9.50 -1.82 -2.23
CA GLY A 633 -10.04 -2.69 -1.20
C GLY A 633 -11.45 -2.35 -0.75
N LEU A 634 -12.47 -2.73 -1.53
CA LEU A 634 -13.70 -3.18 -0.87
C LEU A 634 -13.30 -4.44 -0.13
N GLY A 635 -13.05 -4.33 1.17
CA GLY A 635 -12.90 -5.49 2.04
C GLY A 635 -14.07 -6.41 1.73
N ALA A 636 -13.75 -7.63 1.28
CA ALA A 636 -14.74 -8.67 1.13
C ALA A 636 -15.30 -8.92 2.53
N GLY A 637 -16.38 -8.22 2.87
CA GLY A 637 -17.32 -8.69 3.87
C GLY A 637 -17.85 -10.00 3.33
N GLY A 638 -17.10 -11.07 3.59
CA GLY A 638 -17.52 -12.42 3.27
C GLY A 638 -18.89 -12.56 3.90
N ARG A 639 -19.93 -12.65 3.06
CA ARG A 639 -21.18 -13.23 3.50
C ARG A 639 -20.79 -14.64 3.92
N ALA A 640 -20.58 -14.84 5.22
CA ALA A 640 -20.60 -16.15 5.82
C ALA A 640 -22.00 -16.69 5.56
N LEU A 641 -22.18 -17.28 4.37
CA LEU A 641 -23.33 -18.11 4.10
C LEU A 641 -23.30 -19.19 5.18
N PRO A 642 -24.34 -19.30 6.01
CA PRO A 642 -24.38 -20.36 7.01
C PRO A 642 -24.14 -21.68 6.28
N PRO A 643 -23.29 -22.58 6.83
CA PRO A 643 -22.88 -23.78 6.13
C PRO A 643 -24.13 -24.54 5.71
N GLN A 644 -24.31 -24.71 4.39
CA GLN A 644 -25.46 -25.42 3.81
C GLN A 644 -25.61 -26.84 4.38
N GLY A 645 -24.55 -27.38 5.00
CA GLY A 645 -24.58 -28.61 5.77
C GLY A 645 -25.61 -28.61 6.91
N LEU A 646 -25.84 -27.48 7.60
CA LEU A 646 -26.80 -27.41 8.71
C LEU A 646 -28.26 -27.44 8.23
N ALA A 647 -28.54 -26.84 7.07
CA ALA A 647 -29.86 -26.88 6.44
C ALA A 647 -30.18 -28.28 5.85
N VAL A 648 -29.18 -28.95 5.27
CA VAL A 648 -29.32 -30.33 4.78
C VAL A 648 -29.49 -31.30 5.93
N LEU A 649 -28.76 -31.14 7.03
CA LEU A 649 -28.88 -31.99 8.21
C LEU A 649 -30.23 -31.82 8.91
N LEU A 650 -30.78 -30.59 8.94
CA LEU A 650 -32.15 -30.32 9.40
C LEU A 650 -33.21 -31.00 8.50
N LEU A 651 -33.05 -30.97 7.18
CA LEU A 651 -33.96 -31.64 6.25
C LEU A 651 -33.87 -33.17 6.33
N VAL A 652 -32.69 -33.73 6.59
CA VAL A 652 -32.48 -35.17 6.78
C VAL A 652 -33.07 -35.64 8.12
N VAL A 653 -32.89 -34.85 9.19
CA VAL A 653 -33.49 -35.16 10.50
C VAL A 653 -35.02 -35.06 10.44
N LEU A 654 -35.57 -34.05 9.74
CA LEU A 654 -37.01 -33.97 9.48
C LEU A 654 -37.51 -35.14 8.61
N GLY A 655 -36.75 -35.56 7.60
CA GLY A 655 -37.09 -36.72 6.78
C GLY A 655 -37.10 -38.04 7.54
N LEU A 656 -36.16 -38.22 8.49
CA LEU A 656 -36.07 -39.43 9.32
C LEU A 656 -37.14 -39.50 10.43
N MET A 657 -37.74 -38.37 10.83
CA MET A 657 -38.87 -38.36 11.77
C MET A 657 -40.22 -38.70 11.12
N PHE A 658 -40.28 -38.79 9.79
CA PHE A 658 -41.49 -39.10 9.02
C PHE A 658 -41.48 -40.49 8.34
N VAL A 659 -40.49 -41.35 8.65
CA VAL A 659 -40.44 -42.76 8.21
C VAL A 659 -40.93 -43.70 9.30
#